data_AF-A0A850MQJ2-F1
#
_entry.id   AF-A0A850MQJ2-F1
#
_cell.length_a   1.000
_cell.length_b   1.000
_cell.length_c   1.000
_cell.angle_alpha   90.00
_cell.angle_beta   90.00
_cell.angle_gamma   90.00
#
_symmetry.space_group_name_H-M   'P 1'
#
loop_
_entity.id
_entity.type
_entity.pdbx_description
1 polymer ?
#
loop_
_entity_poly.entity_id
_entity_poly.type
_entity_poly.pdbx_seq_one_letter_code
_entity_poly.pdbx_strand_id
1 'polypeptide(L)'
;MKDIRSKFNVLVLPPKKAITDLRVLLFKLPVRGQKVSKLTAFRNLRVKLEYRNETRLRPIKIEYKQHGTQFLQSKDFIKLLRQAKNVYIAEDEKRSLDNVCEMLNDYQISYKKIEICRLCMLDNKITFLQKTDRYYRSREVAFPMCLQCAMKEVMDESTFRAFKPNKKFLNRIEGLLRKKFHHNVNKILKVFEPGFDASKNPEFTLYDIIKASRDANKEFDIRKYNLPQKFLDILKKENFTHLLSIQNLAIQNGLLRNENLLISAPTGTGKTLIGELAGISNLFKRERGKLLYLANLVALVNQKYENFKNRYKQFNVAIRVGMSKIDIGDEDLVIVDEDIHDADIICASYEAFDFLLRQGKEEVENIGKISTIIIDEIQTLEDEERGAILAGLIAKVFILFPEAQIIGLSATIGNAQEVGKLLHLKPTEYYERPVPLERHLVLCKSEYDKFFNIIRLARHESKQVSRYGFHGSTLIFTNARWRCEFLANLLREKGINAAAYHSGLTYNNRKDIELSFDQGLIQAICTTFALGAGFDTPCSQVIFESCLMGIEVLTPNMFLNMSGRAGRFRRQERGKIVLLVEIGKNYHRSNKTEDQIALDLLESDTENLILDYTSDLIQSQVLAAIAAGIDTRIKEFYNYLVGAREEINLLLQGLKKRKLIEVQQSRYHVTTLGRAIALSFFSVEEGSMIVKELHRGEDPLNIAIHLEFFENVYITDEVKKIFLDEFKIKLPNKFITGRIMGIAASIAKFKRRLRRFTWLAKSIALWQKAFFSCNCGNAPYCDCPLLSINKKLIDLRMTNRLTPKQIGRHMERKYNLKVYSGDLLRFFDNLIHRLQGIGRIAKVIGEQEINEKISILIHMIEKPS
;
A
#
# COMPACT_ATOMS: atom_id res chain seq x y z
N MET A 1 -66.97 -18.31 -5.76
CA MET A 1 -66.53 -17.37 -6.82
C MET A 1 -67.10 -15.94 -6.69
N LYS A 2 -67.92 -15.62 -5.67
CA LYS A 2 -68.55 -14.29 -5.52
C LYS A 2 -67.59 -13.12 -5.19
N ASP A 3 -66.31 -13.40 -4.89
CA ASP A 3 -65.34 -12.39 -4.41
C ASP A 3 -64.24 -11.94 -5.40
N ILE A 4 -64.26 -12.39 -6.66
CA ILE A 4 -63.29 -11.86 -7.65
C ILE A 4 -63.89 -10.61 -8.33
N ARG A 5 -64.21 -9.57 -7.55
CA ARG A 5 -64.85 -8.32 -8.05
C ARG A 5 -63.92 -7.37 -8.83
N SER A 6 -62.67 -7.75 -9.10
CA SER A 6 -61.66 -6.88 -9.75
C SER A 6 -61.02 -7.55 -10.97
N LYS A 7 -60.66 -6.76 -12.00
CA LYS A 7 -60.02 -7.27 -13.24
C LYS A 7 -58.74 -8.04 -12.90
N PHE A 8 -58.70 -9.33 -13.21
CA PHE A 8 -57.56 -10.23 -12.99
C PHE A 8 -57.07 -10.83 -14.31
N ASN A 9 -55.88 -11.43 -14.28
CA ASN A 9 -55.27 -12.12 -15.41
C ASN A 9 -54.94 -13.55 -14.99
N VAL A 10 -54.84 -14.43 -15.99
CA VAL A 10 -54.56 -15.84 -15.79
C VAL A 10 -53.23 -16.20 -16.46
N LEU A 11 -52.40 -16.98 -15.78
CA LEU A 11 -51.17 -17.56 -16.33
C LEU A 11 -51.24 -19.09 -16.24
N VAL A 12 -51.24 -19.75 -17.39
CA VAL A 12 -51.17 -21.21 -17.53
C VAL A 12 -49.69 -21.62 -17.60
N LEU A 13 -49.29 -22.54 -16.73
CA LEU A 13 -47.92 -23.03 -16.65
C LEU A 13 -47.77 -24.43 -17.25
N PRO A 14 -46.60 -24.75 -17.83
CA PRO A 14 -46.29 -26.09 -18.28
C PRO A 14 -46.33 -27.07 -17.09
N PRO A 15 -46.89 -28.28 -17.29
CA PRO A 15 -47.10 -29.25 -16.24
C PRO A 15 -45.78 -29.86 -15.77
N LYS A 16 -45.71 -30.27 -14.49
CA LYS A 16 -44.50 -30.87 -13.89
C LYS A 16 -44.29 -32.34 -14.25
N LYS A 17 -45.36 -33.11 -14.48
CA LYS A 17 -45.31 -34.56 -14.71
C LYS A 17 -46.03 -34.99 -16.00
N ALA A 18 -47.35 -34.77 -16.10
CA ALA A 18 -48.16 -35.17 -17.25
C ALA A 18 -48.86 -33.95 -17.86
N ILE A 19 -49.06 -33.93 -19.18
CA ILE A 19 -49.78 -32.85 -19.89
C ILE A 19 -51.19 -32.61 -19.31
N THR A 20 -51.73 -33.65 -18.69
CA THR A 20 -53.02 -33.69 -18.00
C THR A 20 -53.03 -33.09 -16.59
N ASP A 21 -51.95 -32.48 -16.09
CA ASP A 21 -51.89 -31.89 -14.73
C ASP A 21 -51.27 -30.48 -14.74
N LEU A 22 -52.09 -29.49 -15.10
CA LEU A 22 -51.70 -28.09 -15.27
C LEU A 22 -51.69 -27.31 -13.96
N ARG A 23 -50.84 -26.28 -13.91
CA ARG A 23 -50.87 -25.27 -12.86
C ARG A 23 -51.30 -23.93 -13.46
N VAL A 24 -52.31 -23.29 -12.86
CA VAL A 24 -52.90 -22.05 -13.36
C VAL A 24 -52.89 -21.00 -12.26
N LEU A 25 -52.25 -19.86 -12.52
CA LEU A 25 -52.10 -18.77 -11.56
C LEU A 25 -53.03 -17.61 -11.90
N LEU A 26 -53.68 -17.04 -10.88
CA LEU A 26 -54.45 -15.81 -10.99
C LEU A 26 -53.68 -14.67 -10.33
N PHE A 27 -53.53 -13.57 -11.06
CA PHE A 27 -52.78 -12.40 -10.61
C PHE A 27 -53.40 -11.09 -11.09
N LYS A 28 -53.05 -9.98 -10.44
CA LYS A 28 -53.46 -8.63 -10.86
C LYS A 28 -52.26 -7.93 -11.49
N LEU A 29 -52.49 -7.20 -12.58
CA LEU A 29 -51.49 -6.30 -13.14
C LEU A 29 -51.35 -5.04 -12.27
N PRO A 30 -50.19 -4.38 -12.25
CA PRO A 30 -49.98 -3.16 -11.49
C PRO A 30 -50.87 -2.02 -12.00
N VAL A 31 -51.15 -1.04 -11.14
CA VAL A 31 -51.89 0.18 -11.52
C VAL A 31 -51.02 1.04 -12.46
N ARG A 32 -51.64 1.88 -13.29
CA ARG A 32 -50.97 2.77 -14.26
C ARG A 32 -49.85 3.56 -13.55
N GLY A 33 -48.60 3.43 -14.02
CA GLY A 33 -47.41 4.05 -13.41
C GLY A 33 -46.48 3.08 -12.65
N GLN A 34 -46.93 1.87 -12.32
CA GLN A 34 -46.08 0.85 -11.66
C GLN A 34 -45.43 -0.11 -12.67
N LYS A 35 -44.17 -0.53 -12.41
CA LYS A 35 -43.43 -1.48 -13.27
C LYS A 35 -44.04 -2.89 -13.23
N VAL A 36 -44.24 -3.48 -14.40
CA VAL A 36 -44.88 -4.80 -14.61
C VAL A 36 -43.97 -5.99 -14.31
N SER A 37 -42.70 -5.76 -13.98
CA SER A 37 -41.67 -6.80 -13.96
C SER A 37 -41.83 -7.85 -12.86
N LYS A 38 -42.59 -7.60 -11.78
CA LYS A 38 -42.81 -8.58 -10.71
C LYS A 38 -44.24 -8.53 -10.17
N LEU A 39 -44.98 -9.62 -10.34
CA LEU A 39 -46.37 -9.76 -9.91
C LEU A 39 -46.50 -10.94 -8.95
N THR A 40 -47.47 -10.89 -8.04
CA THR A 40 -47.76 -12.00 -7.13
C THR A 40 -49.07 -12.67 -7.51
N ALA A 41 -49.07 -13.99 -7.60
CA ALA A 41 -50.30 -14.74 -7.78
C ALA A 41 -51.09 -14.74 -6.46
N PHE A 42 -52.35 -14.28 -6.49
CA PHE A 42 -53.24 -14.34 -5.33
C PHE A 42 -54.02 -15.67 -5.28
N ARG A 43 -54.02 -16.43 -6.37
CA ARG A 43 -54.61 -17.79 -6.41
C ARG A 43 -53.77 -18.70 -7.28
N ASN A 44 -53.67 -19.96 -6.87
CA ASN A 44 -52.94 -21.01 -7.56
C ASN A 44 -53.85 -22.24 -7.67
N LEU A 45 -54.24 -22.57 -8.90
CA LEU A 45 -55.12 -23.68 -9.23
C LEU A 45 -54.27 -24.83 -9.79
N ARG A 46 -54.60 -26.06 -9.42
CA ARG A 46 -54.13 -27.29 -10.06
C ARG A 46 -55.28 -27.85 -10.89
N VAL A 47 -55.08 -28.00 -12.18
CA VAL A 47 -56.13 -28.34 -13.15
C VAL A 47 -55.77 -29.67 -13.80
N LYS A 48 -56.50 -30.73 -13.45
CA LYS A 48 -56.41 -32.01 -14.14
C LYS A 48 -57.25 -31.98 -15.41
N LEU A 49 -56.63 -32.38 -16.51
CA LEU A 49 -57.26 -32.54 -17.82
C LEU A 49 -57.39 -34.04 -18.16
N GLU A 50 -58.32 -34.37 -19.04
CA GLU A 50 -58.44 -35.69 -19.65
C GLU A 50 -58.73 -35.53 -21.15
N TYR A 51 -58.34 -36.53 -21.91
CA TYR A 51 -58.63 -36.64 -23.32
C TYR A 51 -60.06 -37.18 -23.50
N ARG A 52 -60.92 -36.44 -24.21
CA ARG A 52 -62.24 -36.97 -24.60
C ARG A 52 -62.12 -38.01 -25.71
N ASN A 53 -61.17 -37.79 -26.62
CA ASN A 53 -60.70 -38.65 -27.72
C ASN A 53 -59.16 -38.49 -27.80
N GLU A 54 -58.42 -39.24 -28.63
CA GLU A 54 -56.94 -39.20 -28.71
C GLU A 54 -56.32 -37.79 -28.87
N THR A 55 -57.08 -36.78 -29.31
CA THR A 55 -56.58 -35.43 -29.63
C THR A 55 -57.13 -34.28 -28.76
N ARG A 56 -58.30 -34.39 -28.12
CA ARG A 56 -58.97 -33.23 -27.48
C ARG A 56 -59.01 -33.27 -25.96
N LEU A 57 -58.35 -32.30 -25.32
CA LEU A 57 -58.28 -32.15 -23.86
C LEU A 57 -59.50 -31.43 -23.26
N ARG A 58 -59.88 -31.79 -22.04
CA ARG A 58 -60.91 -31.13 -21.24
C ARG A 58 -60.55 -31.08 -19.76
N PRO A 59 -60.88 -30.00 -19.04
CA PRO A 59 -60.68 -29.96 -17.60
C PRO A 59 -61.71 -30.83 -16.89
N ILE A 60 -61.26 -31.65 -15.94
CA ILE A 60 -62.12 -32.56 -15.16
C ILE A 60 -62.07 -32.24 -13.67
N LYS A 61 -60.89 -31.93 -13.14
CA LYS A 61 -60.72 -31.66 -11.71
C LYS A 61 -59.87 -30.43 -11.49
N ILE A 62 -60.45 -29.39 -10.91
CA ILE A 62 -59.72 -28.16 -10.60
C ILE A 62 -59.65 -28.00 -9.09
N GLU A 63 -58.45 -28.00 -8.54
CA GLU A 63 -58.16 -27.90 -7.11
C GLU A 63 -57.51 -26.55 -6.80
N TYR A 64 -57.89 -25.92 -5.70
CA TYR A 64 -57.17 -24.76 -5.17
C TYR A 64 -57.19 -24.72 -3.65
N LYS A 65 -56.16 -24.09 -3.06
CA LYS A 65 -56.04 -23.96 -1.61
C LYS A 65 -56.55 -22.60 -1.14
N GLN A 66 -57.61 -22.61 -0.35
CA GLN A 66 -58.11 -21.46 0.41
C GLN A 66 -58.91 -22.01 1.60
N HIS A 67 -58.34 -21.99 2.81
CA HIS A 67 -58.91 -22.64 4.01
C HIS A 67 -59.27 -24.13 3.79
N GLY A 68 -58.31 -24.92 3.30
CA GLY A 68 -58.50 -26.31 2.88
C GLY A 68 -58.43 -26.49 1.36
N THR A 69 -58.54 -27.74 0.90
CA THR A 69 -58.58 -28.06 -0.55
C THR A 69 -60.01 -27.90 -1.05
N GLN A 70 -60.24 -26.93 -1.94
CA GLN A 70 -61.54 -26.70 -2.57
C GLN A 70 -61.49 -27.13 -4.05
N PHE A 71 -62.64 -27.56 -4.57
CA PHE A 71 -62.81 -28.00 -5.96
C PHE A 71 -63.65 -27.00 -6.77
N LEU A 72 -63.30 -26.80 -8.03
CA LEU A 72 -64.07 -25.99 -8.99
C LEU A 72 -64.59 -26.91 -10.10
N GLN A 73 -65.86 -26.75 -10.49
CA GLN A 73 -66.41 -27.49 -11.63
C GLN A 73 -65.80 -27.00 -12.95
N SER A 74 -65.73 -27.89 -13.95
CA SER A 74 -65.16 -27.58 -15.27
C SER A 74 -65.82 -26.37 -15.94
N LYS A 75 -67.15 -26.25 -15.85
CA LYS A 75 -67.92 -25.12 -16.40
C LYS A 75 -67.51 -23.78 -15.76
N ASP A 76 -67.28 -23.79 -14.46
CA ASP A 76 -66.87 -22.62 -13.70
C ASP A 76 -65.42 -22.20 -14.00
N PHE A 77 -64.54 -23.17 -14.25
CA PHE A 77 -63.17 -22.90 -14.70
C PHE A 77 -63.15 -22.23 -16.08
N ILE A 78 -63.93 -22.73 -17.05
CA ILE A 78 -64.05 -22.10 -18.37
C ILE A 78 -64.65 -20.69 -18.25
N LYS A 79 -65.65 -20.51 -17.39
CA LYS A 79 -66.22 -19.17 -17.11
C LYS A 79 -65.17 -18.23 -16.52
N LEU A 80 -64.33 -18.71 -15.61
CA LEU A 80 -63.22 -17.96 -15.02
C LEU A 80 -62.20 -17.52 -16.07
N LEU A 81 -61.82 -18.41 -16.98
CA LEU A 81 -60.91 -18.07 -18.09
C LEU A 81 -61.51 -17.01 -19.02
N ARG A 82 -62.81 -17.10 -19.35
CA ARG A 82 -63.52 -16.10 -20.16
C ARG A 82 -63.64 -14.74 -19.47
N GLN A 83 -63.69 -14.72 -18.15
CA GLN A 83 -63.74 -13.48 -17.35
C GLN A 83 -62.37 -12.84 -17.15
N ALA A 84 -61.27 -13.56 -17.44
CA ALA A 84 -59.92 -13.03 -17.29
C ALA A 84 -59.67 -11.92 -18.32
N LYS A 85 -59.02 -10.82 -17.89
CA LYS A 85 -58.65 -9.72 -18.79
C LYS A 85 -57.68 -10.16 -19.87
N ASN A 86 -56.73 -11.03 -19.50
CA ASN A 86 -55.83 -11.71 -20.43
C ASN A 86 -55.56 -13.12 -19.89
N VAL A 87 -55.43 -14.07 -20.81
CA VAL A 87 -54.91 -15.41 -20.53
C VAL A 87 -53.50 -15.49 -21.15
N TYR A 88 -52.53 -15.83 -20.32
CA TYR A 88 -51.14 -16.00 -20.71
C TYR A 88 -50.75 -17.47 -20.64
N ILE A 89 -49.96 -17.93 -21.61
CA ILE A 89 -49.39 -19.27 -21.62
C ILE A 89 -47.88 -19.14 -21.51
N ALA A 90 -47.29 -19.74 -20.48
CA ALA A 90 -45.85 -19.78 -20.32
C ALA A 90 -45.21 -20.72 -21.35
N GLU A 91 -44.26 -20.22 -22.13
CA GLU A 91 -43.51 -21.00 -23.10
C GLU A 91 -42.46 -21.91 -22.41
N ASP A 92 -42.32 -23.13 -22.92
CA ASP A 92 -41.33 -24.14 -22.51
C ASP A 92 -40.91 -24.97 -23.71
N GLU A 93 -39.64 -24.85 -24.13
CA GLU A 93 -39.07 -25.60 -25.25
C GLU A 93 -39.12 -27.13 -25.06
N LYS A 94 -39.17 -27.64 -23.83
CA LYS A 94 -39.18 -29.08 -23.54
C LYS A 94 -40.58 -29.68 -23.42
N ARG A 95 -41.61 -28.84 -23.22
CA ARG A 95 -42.98 -29.30 -22.91
C ARG A 95 -43.97 -28.40 -23.62
N SER A 96 -44.29 -28.78 -24.85
CA SER A 96 -45.29 -28.07 -25.64
C SER A 96 -46.66 -28.12 -24.93
N LEU A 97 -47.35 -26.98 -25.00
CA LEU A 97 -48.73 -26.81 -24.55
C LEU A 97 -49.68 -26.68 -25.75
N ASP A 98 -49.32 -27.18 -26.92
CA ASP A 98 -50.14 -27.03 -28.14
C ASP A 98 -51.53 -27.65 -27.96
N ASN A 99 -51.66 -28.86 -27.36
CA ASN A 99 -52.97 -29.46 -27.06
C ASN A 99 -53.82 -28.61 -26.08
N VAL A 100 -53.17 -27.83 -25.21
CA VAL A 100 -53.85 -26.89 -24.29
C VAL A 100 -54.25 -25.62 -25.04
N CYS A 101 -53.43 -25.17 -25.99
CA CYS A 101 -53.77 -24.06 -26.89
C CYS A 101 -54.98 -24.42 -27.75
N GLU A 102 -55.01 -25.62 -28.33
CA GLU A 102 -56.16 -26.17 -29.05
C GLU A 102 -57.41 -26.23 -28.17
N MET A 103 -57.29 -26.73 -26.94
CA MET A 103 -58.41 -26.71 -25.98
C MET A 103 -58.92 -25.28 -25.72
N LEU A 104 -58.03 -24.30 -25.54
CA LEU A 104 -58.43 -22.91 -25.34
C LEU A 104 -59.13 -22.32 -26.58
N ASN A 105 -58.67 -22.67 -27.78
CA ASN A 105 -59.32 -22.30 -29.04
C ASN A 105 -60.71 -22.93 -29.20
N ASP A 106 -60.86 -24.23 -28.88
CA ASP A 106 -62.16 -24.93 -28.85
C ASP A 106 -63.19 -24.23 -27.94
N TYR A 107 -62.73 -23.65 -26.84
CA TYR A 107 -63.57 -22.88 -25.91
C TYR A 107 -63.71 -21.38 -26.25
N GLN A 108 -63.12 -20.93 -27.37
CA GLN A 108 -63.08 -19.54 -27.84
C GLN A 108 -62.39 -18.58 -26.85
N ILE A 109 -61.29 -19.00 -26.24
CA ILE A 109 -60.51 -18.22 -25.27
C ILE A 109 -59.23 -17.71 -25.92
N SER A 110 -59.12 -16.39 -26.11
CA SER A 110 -57.89 -15.76 -26.62
C SER A 110 -56.76 -15.83 -25.59
N TYR A 111 -55.55 -16.15 -26.04
CA TYR A 111 -54.35 -16.22 -25.19
C TYR A 111 -53.13 -15.55 -25.80
N LYS A 112 -52.12 -15.25 -24.96
CA LYS A 112 -50.80 -14.75 -25.37
C LYS A 112 -49.71 -15.68 -24.86
N LYS A 113 -48.82 -16.14 -25.74
CA LYS A 113 -47.62 -16.88 -25.34
C LYS A 113 -46.57 -15.90 -24.80
N ILE A 114 -45.95 -16.26 -23.67
CA ILE A 114 -44.97 -15.43 -22.99
C ILE A 114 -43.89 -16.30 -22.34
N GLU A 115 -42.69 -15.76 -22.20
CA GLU A 115 -41.67 -16.37 -21.35
C GLU A 115 -41.68 -15.77 -19.93
N ILE A 116 -41.34 -16.61 -18.96
CA ILE A 116 -41.31 -16.25 -17.56
C ILE A 116 -40.03 -16.72 -16.89
N CYS A 117 -39.57 -15.98 -15.88
CA CYS A 117 -38.47 -16.44 -15.04
C CYS A 117 -38.95 -17.54 -14.09
N ARG A 118 -38.43 -18.77 -14.25
CA ARG A 118 -38.78 -19.90 -13.37
C ARG A 118 -38.27 -19.78 -11.95
N LEU A 119 -37.12 -19.13 -11.75
CA LEU A 119 -36.56 -18.93 -10.42
C LEU A 119 -37.44 -17.99 -9.58
N CYS A 120 -37.98 -16.92 -10.17
CA CYS A 120 -38.98 -16.07 -9.48
C CYS A 120 -40.24 -16.86 -9.07
N MET A 121 -40.63 -17.85 -9.88
CA MET A 121 -41.82 -18.66 -9.63
C MET A 121 -41.69 -19.62 -8.44
N LEU A 122 -40.46 -19.97 -8.03
CA LEU A 122 -40.24 -20.72 -6.79
C LEU A 122 -40.77 -19.93 -5.59
N ASP A 123 -40.70 -18.60 -5.65
CA ASP A 123 -41.21 -17.67 -4.62
C ASP A 123 -42.65 -17.19 -4.91
N ASN A 124 -43.40 -17.86 -5.80
CA ASN A 124 -44.72 -17.44 -6.30
C ASN A 124 -44.75 -16.03 -6.93
N LYS A 125 -43.61 -15.52 -7.39
CA LYS A 125 -43.49 -14.25 -8.12
C LYS A 125 -43.44 -14.52 -9.62
N ILE A 126 -44.24 -13.78 -10.37
CA ILE A 126 -44.32 -13.84 -11.84
C ILE A 126 -43.51 -12.68 -12.41
N THR A 127 -42.48 -13.01 -13.19
CA THR A 127 -41.65 -12.04 -13.91
C THR A 127 -41.69 -12.39 -15.39
N PHE A 128 -42.27 -11.50 -16.21
CA PHE A 128 -42.27 -11.64 -17.66
C PHE A 128 -40.91 -11.28 -18.23
N LEU A 129 -40.38 -12.12 -19.12
CA LEU A 129 -39.08 -11.92 -19.74
C LEU A 129 -39.22 -11.20 -21.07
N GLN A 130 -38.47 -10.13 -21.24
CA GLN A 130 -38.27 -9.46 -22.53
C GLN A 130 -37.01 -9.99 -23.19
N LYS A 131 -36.88 -9.83 -24.52
CA LYS A 131 -35.69 -10.28 -25.28
C LYS A 131 -34.36 -9.81 -24.67
N THR A 132 -34.34 -8.62 -24.06
CA THR A 132 -33.16 -7.99 -23.43
C THR A 132 -32.91 -8.43 -21.98
N ASP A 133 -33.79 -9.22 -21.37
CA ASP A 133 -33.72 -9.65 -19.97
C ASP A 133 -33.67 -11.20 -19.82
N ARG A 134 -33.19 -11.90 -20.86
CA ARG A 134 -33.08 -13.37 -20.88
C ARG A 134 -31.67 -13.81 -20.51
N TYR A 135 -31.49 -14.36 -19.32
CA TYR A 135 -30.20 -14.88 -18.84
C TYR A 135 -30.22 -16.40 -18.69
N TYR A 136 -29.06 -17.04 -18.82
CA TYR A 136 -28.94 -18.49 -18.84
C TYR A 136 -27.75 -18.95 -17.99
N ARG A 137 -27.90 -20.07 -17.26
CA ARG A 137 -26.78 -20.69 -16.56
C ARG A 137 -25.82 -21.34 -17.57
N SER A 138 -26.28 -22.31 -18.36
CA SER A 138 -25.57 -22.86 -19.53
C SER A 138 -26.42 -22.69 -20.80
N ARG A 139 -25.77 -22.62 -21.98
CA ARG A 139 -26.46 -22.56 -23.28
C ARG A 139 -27.05 -23.91 -23.71
N GLU A 140 -26.60 -25.01 -23.10
CA GLU A 140 -26.98 -26.37 -23.51
C GLU A 140 -28.31 -26.82 -22.90
N VAL A 141 -28.63 -26.42 -21.66
CA VAL A 141 -29.99 -26.49 -21.06
C VAL A 141 -30.04 -25.55 -19.86
N ALA A 142 -30.89 -24.51 -19.89
CA ALA A 142 -31.42 -23.86 -18.68
C ALA A 142 -32.55 -22.90 -19.09
N PHE A 143 -33.70 -22.96 -18.41
CA PHE A 143 -34.78 -22.01 -18.63
C PHE A 143 -34.29 -20.56 -18.46
N PRO A 144 -34.74 -19.61 -19.29
CA PRO A 144 -34.29 -18.24 -19.17
C PRO A 144 -34.70 -17.65 -17.81
N MET A 145 -33.80 -16.89 -17.21
CA MET A 145 -34.00 -16.20 -15.94
C MET A 145 -33.92 -14.69 -16.12
N CYS A 146 -34.57 -13.92 -15.25
CA CYS A 146 -34.43 -12.47 -15.25
C CYS A 146 -33.06 -12.08 -14.68
N LEU A 147 -32.62 -10.85 -14.94
CA LEU A 147 -31.35 -10.36 -14.42
C LEU A 147 -31.22 -10.55 -12.91
N GLN A 148 -32.27 -10.25 -12.15
CA GLN A 148 -32.18 -10.30 -10.69
C GLN A 148 -31.93 -11.72 -10.19
N CYS A 149 -32.52 -12.73 -10.83
CA CYS A 149 -32.22 -14.13 -10.51
C CYS A 149 -30.81 -14.52 -10.97
N ALA A 150 -30.35 -14.04 -12.12
CA ALA A 150 -28.98 -14.25 -12.57
C ALA A 150 -27.94 -13.65 -11.61
N MET A 151 -28.15 -12.41 -11.15
CA MET A 151 -27.30 -11.76 -10.16
C MET A 151 -27.38 -12.45 -8.80
N LYS A 152 -28.54 -12.99 -8.42
CA LYS A 152 -28.69 -13.81 -7.22
C LYS A 152 -27.83 -15.07 -7.32
N GLU A 153 -27.84 -15.79 -8.44
CA GLU A 153 -26.97 -16.97 -8.63
C GLU A 153 -25.47 -16.62 -8.49
N VAL A 154 -25.03 -15.48 -9.04
CA VAL A 154 -23.64 -15.01 -8.86
C VAL A 154 -23.35 -14.70 -7.40
N MET A 155 -24.28 -14.04 -6.71
CA MET A 155 -24.14 -13.68 -5.29
C MET A 155 -24.11 -14.92 -4.39
N ASP A 156 -25.00 -15.88 -4.66
CA ASP A 156 -25.09 -17.14 -3.93
C ASP A 156 -23.80 -17.96 -4.12
N GLU A 157 -23.28 -18.08 -5.35
CA GLU A 157 -21.99 -18.74 -5.60
C GLU A 157 -20.82 -17.98 -4.94
N SER A 158 -20.79 -16.64 -5.02
CA SER A 158 -19.74 -15.85 -4.35
C SER A 158 -19.75 -16.09 -2.84
N THR A 159 -20.94 -16.06 -2.23
CA THR A 159 -21.13 -16.29 -0.79
C THR A 159 -20.75 -17.72 -0.40
N PHE A 160 -21.11 -18.70 -1.22
CA PHE A 160 -20.70 -20.11 -1.04
C PHE A 160 -19.17 -20.26 -1.03
N ARG A 161 -18.46 -19.44 -1.82
CA ARG A 161 -16.99 -19.38 -1.85
C ARG A 161 -16.39 -18.51 -0.74
N ALA A 162 -17.21 -17.98 0.19
CA ALA A 162 -16.84 -17.03 1.23
C ALA A 162 -16.36 -15.64 0.71
N PHE A 163 -16.63 -15.31 -0.54
CA PHE A 163 -16.38 -13.97 -1.10
C PHE A 163 -17.63 -13.10 -0.96
N LYS A 164 -17.50 -11.93 -0.32
CA LYS A 164 -18.60 -10.98 -0.15
C LYS A 164 -18.40 -9.76 -1.06
N PRO A 165 -18.95 -9.76 -2.30
CA PRO A 165 -18.75 -8.67 -3.23
C PRO A 165 -19.43 -7.38 -2.78
N ASN A 166 -18.79 -6.24 -3.01
CA ASN A 166 -19.40 -4.93 -2.80
C ASN A 166 -20.32 -4.51 -3.97
N LYS A 167 -21.07 -3.43 -3.78
CA LYS A 167 -22.04 -2.93 -4.77
C LYS A 167 -21.39 -2.59 -6.11
N LYS A 168 -20.19 -1.99 -6.09
CA LYS A 168 -19.45 -1.59 -7.30
C LYS A 168 -19.01 -2.80 -8.12
N PHE A 169 -18.50 -3.85 -7.45
CA PHE A 169 -18.21 -5.14 -8.09
C PHE A 169 -19.46 -5.73 -8.75
N LEU A 170 -20.58 -5.79 -8.02
CA LEU A 170 -21.84 -6.36 -8.53
C LEU A 170 -22.38 -5.58 -9.74
N ASN A 171 -22.33 -4.25 -9.72
CA ASN A 171 -22.76 -3.41 -10.84
C ASN A 171 -21.93 -3.71 -12.11
N ARG A 172 -20.63 -4.00 -11.94
CA ARG A 172 -19.77 -4.38 -13.05
C ARG A 172 -20.12 -5.75 -13.61
N ILE A 173 -20.35 -6.74 -12.75
CA ILE A 173 -20.79 -8.07 -13.18
C ILE A 173 -22.13 -7.98 -13.94
N GLU A 174 -23.08 -7.19 -13.46
CA GLU A 174 -24.34 -6.93 -14.17
C GLU A 174 -24.07 -6.35 -15.58
N GLY A 175 -23.18 -5.35 -15.68
CA GLY A 175 -22.80 -4.75 -16.95
C GLY A 175 -22.17 -5.74 -17.94
N LEU A 176 -21.30 -6.62 -17.45
CA LEU A 176 -20.68 -7.69 -18.22
C LEU A 176 -21.71 -8.70 -18.74
N LEU A 177 -22.65 -9.11 -17.89
CA LEU A 177 -23.75 -10.00 -18.27
C LEU A 177 -24.65 -9.38 -19.34
N ARG A 178 -25.01 -8.10 -19.19
CA ARG A 178 -25.87 -7.36 -20.15
C ARG A 178 -25.19 -7.12 -21.49
N LYS A 179 -23.94 -6.67 -21.49
CA LYS A 179 -23.30 -6.11 -22.71
C LYS A 179 -22.38 -7.09 -23.43
N LYS A 180 -21.64 -7.92 -22.70
CA LYS A 180 -20.51 -8.68 -23.27
C LYS A 180 -20.73 -10.19 -23.31
N PHE A 181 -21.35 -10.76 -22.29
CA PHE A 181 -21.46 -12.21 -22.17
C PHE A 181 -22.75 -12.80 -22.73
N HIS A 182 -23.51 -12.00 -23.49
CA HIS A 182 -24.78 -12.40 -24.09
C HIS A 182 -25.68 -13.10 -23.07
N HIS A 183 -25.74 -12.54 -21.86
CA HIS A 183 -26.60 -13.02 -20.77
C HIS A 183 -26.26 -14.43 -20.23
N ASN A 184 -25.04 -14.94 -20.44
CA ASN A 184 -24.58 -16.23 -19.90
C ASN A 184 -23.91 -16.07 -18.53
N VAL A 185 -24.51 -16.64 -17.49
CA VAL A 185 -24.04 -16.59 -16.10
C VAL A 185 -22.81 -17.45 -15.88
N ASN A 186 -22.72 -18.65 -16.45
CA ASN A 186 -21.55 -19.53 -16.28
C ASN A 186 -20.26 -18.85 -16.73
N LYS A 187 -20.30 -17.98 -17.75
CA LYS A 187 -19.10 -17.22 -18.16
C LYS A 187 -18.52 -16.39 -17.00
N ILE A 188 -19.36 -15.77 -16.17
CA ILE A 188 -18.93 -15.04 -14.98
C ILE A 188 -18.37 -16.00 -13.93
N LEU A 189 -19.04 -17.13 -13.73
CA LEU A 189 -18.66 -18.10 -12.69
C LEU A 189 -17.29 -18.76 -12.97
N LYS A 190 -16.80 -18.73 -14.22
CA LYS A 190 -15.45 -19.21 -14.59
C LYS A 190 -14.32 -18.56 -13.78
N VAL A 191 -14.52 -17.34 -13.28
CA VAL A 191 -13.53 -16.67 -12.40
C VAL A 191 -13.24 -17.49 -11.15
N PHE A 192 -14.23 -18.26 -10.68
CA PHE A 192 -14.11 -19.13 -9.51
C PHE A 192 -13.69 -20.56 -9.88
N GLU A 193 -13.40 -20.88 -11.14
CA GLU A 193 -12.96 -22.22 -11.55
C GLU A 193 -11.43 -22.39 -11.35
N PRO A 194 -10.94 -23.59 -10.98
CA PRO A 194 -9.50 -23.84 -10.89
C PRO A 194 -8.81 -23.60 -12.25
N GLY A 195 -7.63 -22.97 -12.22
CA GLY A 195 -6.82 -22.77 -13.42
C GLY A 195 -7.22 -21.58 -14.29
N PHE A 196 -8.22 -20.78 -13.87
CA PHE A 196 -8.60 -19.52 -14.51
C PHE A 196 -7.36 -18.66 -14.80
N ASP A 197 -7.22 -18.25 -16.06
CA ASP A 197 -6.08 -17.46 -16.51
C ASP A 197 -6.46 -15.97 -16.55
N ALA A 198 -6.14 -15.26 -15.46
CA ALA A 198 -6.38 -13.83 -15.34
C ALA A 198 -5.69 -13.01 -16.44
N SER A 199 -4.55 -13.48 -16.98
CA SER A 199 -3.79 -12.74 -17.99
C SER A 199 -4.46 -12.75 -19.35
N LYS A 200 -5.17 -13.84 -19.70
CA LYS A 200 -5.90 -14.00 -20.96
C LYS A 200 -7.33 -13.48 -20.92
N ASN A 201 -7.87 -13.24 -19.72
CA ASN A 201 -9.27 -12.90 -19.49
C ASN A 201 -9.41 -11.60 -18.65
N PRO A 202 -8.74 -10.49 -19.04
CA PRO A 202 -8.63 -9.28 -18.21
C PRO A 202 -9.96 -8.60 -17.94
N GLU A 203 -10.98 -8.81 -18.76
CA GLU A 203 -12.31 -8.20 -18.57
C GLU A 203 -13.02 -8.67 -17.30
N PHE A 204 -12.70 -9.88 -16.84
CA PHE A 204 -13.31 -10.51 -15.68
C PHE A 204 -12.64 -10.07 -14.38
N THR A 205 -11.37 -9.72 -14.45
CA THR A 205 -10.58 -9.27 -13.31
C THR A 205 -10.62 -7.76 -13.18
N LEU A 206 -10.83 -7.03 -14.29
CA LEU A 206 -10.98 -5.57 -14.27
C LEU A 206 -12.10 -5.20 -13.28
N TYR A 207 -11.79 -4.31 -12.36
CA TYR A 207 -12.68 -3.76 -11.34
C TYR A 207 -13.24 -2.41 -11.81
N ASP A 208 -12.35 -1.48 -12.15
CA ASP A 208 -12.69 -0.21 -12.78
C ASP A 208 -11.50 0.41 -13.53
N ILE A 209 -11.75 1.56 -14.15
CA ILE A 209 -10.74 2.33 -14.87
C ILE A 209 -10.72 3.75 -14.29
N ILE A 210 -9.58 4.15 -13.74
CA ILE A 210 -9.29 5.55 -13.43
C ILE A 210 -8.92 6.21 -14.74
N LYS A 211 -9.79 7.10 -15.22
CA LYS A 211 -9.61 7.77 -16.51
C LYS A 211 -8.45 8.76 -16.44
N ALA A 212 -7.70 8.87 -17.53
CA ALA A 212 -6.81 10.02 -17.72
C ALA A 212 -7.64 11.29 -17.89
N SER A 213 -7.18 12.40 -17.30
CA SER A 213 -7.79 13.70 -17.58
C SER A 213 -7.22 14.27 -18.88
N ARG A 214 -8.08 14.92 -19.67
CA ARG A 214 -7.64 15.69 -20.85
C ARG A 214 -6.82 16.90 -20.42
N ASP A 215 -7.16 17.49 -19.27
CA ASP A 215 -6.46 18.64 -18.71
C ASP A 215 -5.05 18.29 -18.25
N ALA A 216 -4.79 17.01 -17.92
CA ALA A 216 -3.45 16.56 -17.54
C ALA A 216 -2.43 16.48 -18.65
N ASN A 217 -2.87 16.50 -19.90
CA ASN A 217 -1.99 16.49 -21.08
C ASN A 217 -1.86 17.87 -21.72
N LYS A 218 -2.41 18.93 -21.09
CA LYS A 218 -2.21 20.30 -21.58
C LYS A 218 -0.75 20.69 -21.36
N GLU A 219 -0.13 21.11 -22.45
CA GLU A 219 1.25 21.56 -22.49
C GLU A 219 1.28 23.08 -22.62
N PHE A 220 2.06 23.74 -21.75
CA PHE A 220 2.18 25.19 -21.71
C PHE A 220 3.58 25.60 -22.12
N ASP A 221 3.71 26.34 -23.22
CA ASP A 221 5.02 26.82 -23.70
C ASP A 221 5.78 27.56 -22.61
N ILE A 222 6.98 27.07 -22.29
CA ILE A 222 7.79 27.59 -21.19
C ILE A 222 8.26 29.03 -21.42
N ARG A 223 8.34 29.48 -22.68
CA ARG A 223 8.79 30.83 -23.06
C ARG A 223 7.81 31.93 -22.66
N LYS A 224 6.57 31.56 -22.31
CA LYS A 224 5.55 32.51 -21.84
C LYS A 224 5.80 32.99 -20.41
N TYR A 225 6.69 32.33 -19.68
CA TYR A 225 7.00 32.66 -18.28
C TYR A 225 8.33 33.40 -18.19
N ASN A 226 8.42 34.30 -17.20
CA ASN A 226 9.61 35.11 -16.96
C ASN A 226 10.72 34.30 -16.25
N LEU A 227 11.37 33.41 -17.01
CA LEU A 227 12.47 32.56 -16.56
C LEU A 227 13.81 33.07 -17.12
N PRO A 228 14.93 32.91 -16.39
CA PRO A 228 16.25 33.30 -16.88
C PRO A 228 16.62 32.58 -18.18
N GLN A 229 17.17 33.31 -19.16
CA GLN A 229 17.49 32.75 -20.48
C GLN A 229 18.45 31.54 -20.40
N LYS A 230 19.49 31.63 -19.55
CA LYS A 230 20.42 30.51 -19.32
C LYS A 230 19.72 29.25 -18.82
N PHE A 231 18.66 29.39 -18.02
CA PHE A 231 17.88 28.25 -17.55
C PHE A 231 17.02 27.66 -18.66
N LEU A 232 16.36 28.50 -19.45
CA LEU A 232 15.61 28.07 -20.63
C LEU A 232 16.48 27.30 -21.62
N ASP A 233 17.74 27.73 -21.81
CA ASP A 233 18.69 27.05 -22.69
C ASP A 233 19.07 25.65 -22.19
N ILE A 234 19.21 25.48 -20.86
CA ILE A 234 19.44 24.16 -20.23
C ILE A 234 18.23 23.25 -20.46
N LEU A 235 17.03 23.73 -20.14
CA LEU A 235 15.79 22.96 -20.32
C LEU A 235 15.57 22.58 -21.79
N LYS A 236 15.86 23.49 -22.73
CA LYS A 236 15.75 23.23 -24.17
C LYS A 236 16.71 22.13 -24.64
N LYS A 237 17.96 22.09 -24.14
CA LYS A 237 18.92 21.01 -24.47
C LYS A 237 18.42 19.63 -24.02
N GLU A 238 17.60 19.59 -22.99
CA GLU A 238 16.98 18.38 -22.45
C GLU A 238 15.61 18.08 -23.08
N ASN A 239 15.22 18.80 -24.14
CA ASN A 239 13.92 18.72 -24.81
C ASN A 239 12.72 19.11 -23.91
N PHE A 240 12.95 19.85 -22.82
CA PHE A 240 11.88 20.46 -22.02
C PHE A 240 11.49 21.82 -22.61
N THR A 241 10.48 21.83 -23.47
CA THR A 241 9.94 23.03 -24.12
C THR A 241 8.58 23.46 -23.59
N HIS A 242 7.89 22.58 -22.87
CA HIS A 242 6.55 22.80 -22.36
C HIS A 242 6.45 22.34 -20.91
N LEU A 243 5.65 23.08 -20.13
CA LEU A 243 5.28 22.75 -18.76
C LEU A 243 3.97 21.94 -18.73
N LEU A 244 3.87 21.05 -17.75
CA LEU A 244 2.65 20.31 -17.43
C LEU A 244 1.66 21.19 -16.65
N SER A 245 0.38 20.81 -16.62
CA SER A 245 -0.69 21.55 -15.94
C SER A 245 -0.39 21.86 -14.47
N ILE A 246 0.18 20.92 -13.71
CA ILE A 246 0.56 21.16 -12.31
C ILE A 246 1.69 22.19 -12.17
N GLN A 247 2.65 22.20 -13.11
CA GLN A 247 3.74 23.18 -13.11
C GLN A 247 3.21 24.58 -13.45
N ASN A 248 2.33 24.69 -14.46
CA ASN A 248 1.65 25.95 -14.74
C ASN A 248 0.77 26.41 -13.56
N LEU A 249 0.02 25.50 -12.94
CA LEU A 249 -0.82 25.82 -11.78
C LEU A 249 0.03 26.36 -10.61
N ALA A 250 1.19 25.76 -10.34
CA ALA A 250 2.13 26.28 -9.35
C ALA A 250 2.59 27.71 -9.68
N ILE A 251 2.93 27.99 -10.96
CA ILE A 251 3.28 29.35 -11.40
C ILE A 251 2.13 30.33 -11.20
N GLN A 252 0.90 29.96 -11.58
CA GLN A 252 -0.30 30.78 -11.36
C GLN A 252 -0.54 31.05 -9.87
N ASN A 253 -0.27 30.07 -9.01
CA ASN A 253 -0.37 30.20 -7.57
C ASN A 253 0.75 31.03 -6.93
N GLY A 254 1.74 31.45 -7.71
CA GLY A 254 2.78 32.40 -7.29
C GLY A 254 4.19 31.83 -7.16
N LEU A 255 4.47 30.65 -7.72
CA LEU A 255 5.81 30.04 -7.69
C LEU A 255 6.92 31.01 -8.09
N LEU A 256 6.77 31.74 -9.19
CA LEU A 256 7.77 32.71 -9.67
C LEU A 256 7.68 34.08 -9.00
N ARG A 257 6.67 34.28 -8.12
CA ARG A 257 6.50 35.47 -7.27
C ARG A 257 7.02 35.25 -5.85
N ASN A 258 7.75 34.17 -5.62
CA ASN A 258 8.29 33.77 -4.32
C ASN A 258 7.23 33.40 -3.26
N GLU A 259 6.02 33.00 -3.65
CA GLU A 259 5.03 32.51 -2.70
C GLU A 259 5.44 31.13 -2.15
N ASN A 260 5.18 30.90 -0.86
CA ASN A 260 5.38 29.59 -0.23
C ASN A 260 4.26 28.64 -0.65
N LEU A 261 4.61 27.46 -1.20
CA LEU A 261 3.63 26.55 -1.79
C LEU A 261 3.73 25.13 -1.21
N LEU A 262 2.59 24.50 -1.01
CA LEU A 262 2.47 23.06 -0.77
C LEU A 262 1.87 22.41 -2.03
N ILE A 263 2.68 21.66 -2.75
CA ILE A 263 2.26 20.95 -3.96
C ILE A 263 1.82 19.53 -3.60
N SER A 264 0.53 19.25 -3.72
CA SER A 264 -0.06 17.92 -3.51
C SER A 264 -0.49 17.35 -4.86
N ALA A 265 0.29 16.39 -5.38
CA ALA A 265 0.01 15.78 -6.69
C ALA A 265 0.51 14.33 -6.79
N PRO A 266 -0.09 13.48 -7.64
CA PRO A 266 0.35 12.10 -7.83
C PRO A 266 1.83 11.97 -8.18
N THR A 267 2.44 10.84 -7.87
CA THR A 267 3.79 10.50 -8.33
C THR A 267 3.83 10.41 -9.86
N GLY A 268 4.95 10.79 -10.46
CA GLY A 268 5.14 10.83 -11.91
C GLY A 268 4.52 12.03 -12.65
N THR A 269 3.98 13.03 -11.94
CA THR A 269 3.41 14.27 -12.54
C THR A 269 4.43 15.39 -12.75
N GLY A 270 5.71 15.15 -12.48
CA GLY A 270 6.79 16.13 -12.71
C GLY A 270 6.94 17.19 -11.60
N LYS A 271 6.61 16.85 -10.34
CA LYS A 271 6.73 17.74 -9.17
C LYS A 271 8.14 18.32 -8.97
N THR A 272 9.19 17.52 -9.22
CA THR A 272 10.58 17.98 -9.05
C THR A 272 10.88 19.25 -9.85
N LEU A 273 10.39 19.36 -11.09
CA LEU A 273 10.63 20.53 -11.92
C LEU A 273 10.02 21.80 -11.32
N ILE A 274 8.98 21.70 -10.48
CA ILE A 274 8.39 22.86 -9.78
C ILE A 274 9.41 23.46 -8.80
N GLY A 275 10.08 22.62 -8.03
CA GLY A 275 11.16 23.05 -7.15
C GLY A 275 12.32 23.68 -7.93
N GLU A 276 12.74 23.05 -9.03
CA GLU A 276 13.79 23.59 -9.90
C GLU A 276 13.40 24.94 -10.53
N LEU A 277 12.14 25.09 -10.96
CA LEU A 277 11.61 26.33 -11.51
C LEU A 277 11.70 27.50 -10.54
N ALA A 278 11.47 27.27 -9.24
CA ALA A 278 11.68 28.28 -8.21
C ALA A 278 13.17 28.50 -7.92
N GLY A 279 13.85 27.43 -7.50
CA GLY A 279 15.21 27.49 -6.96
C GLY A 279 16.26 27.94 -7.97
N ILE A 280 16.31 27.29 -9.13
CA ILE A 280 17.31 27.60 -10.18
C ILE A 280 17.07 29.00 -10.75
N SER A 281 15.80 29.40 -10.92
CA SER A 281 15.47 30.76 -11.36
C SER A 281 15.95 31.82 -10.37
N ASN A 282 15.89 31.55 -9.07
CA ASN A 282 16.40 32.45 -8.03
C ASN A 282 17.92 32.49 -8.00
N LEU A 283 18.61 31.35 -8.21
CA LEU A 283 20.07 31.30 -8.31
C LEU A 283 20.63 32.13 -9.47
N PHE A 284 20.00 32.05 -10.64
CA PHE A 284 20.43 32.86 -11.79
C PHE A 284 20.25 34.37 -11.59
N LYS A 285 19.38 34.78 -10.65
CA LYS A 285 19.21 36.19 -10.27
C LYS A 285 20.29 36.66 -9.27
N ARG A 286 21.25 35.78 -8.90
CA ARG A 286 22.48 35.94 -8.08
C ARG A 286 22.39 36.63 -6.71
N GLU A 287 21.46 37.56 -6.47
CA GLU A 287 21.34 38.35 -5.23
C GLU A 287 20.46 37.68 -4.15
N ARG A 288 19.86 36.52 -4.48
CA ARG A 288 18.82 35.91 -3.64
C ARG A 288 19.34 34.90 -2.61
N GLY A 289 20.56 34.38 -2.75
CA GLY A 289 21.14 33.34 -1.88
C GLY A 289 21.03 31.92 -2.47
N LYS A 290 21.34 30.92 -1.64
CA LYS A 290 21.48 29.50 -2.01
C LYS A 290 20.16 28.79 -2.28
N LEU A 291 20.20 27.62 -2.91
CA LEU A 291 19.10 26.66 -3.02
C LEU A 291 19.33 25.50 -2.05
N LEU A 292 18.40 25.24 -1.15
CA LEU A 292 18.41 24.08 -0.28
C LEU A 292 17.39 23.04 -0.78
N TYR A 293 17.85 21.83 -1.06
CA TYR A 293 17.01 20.67 -1.38
C TYR A 293 17.05 19.69 -0.22
N LEU A 294 15.91 19.51 0.44
CA LEU A 294 15.72 18.58 1.54
C LEU A 294 14.90 17.37 1.08
N ALA A 295 15.38 16.19 1.42
CA ALA A 295 14.63 14.95 1.22
C ALA A 295 14.76 14.03 2.43
N ASN A 296 13.77 13.17 2.61
CA ASN A 296 13.75 12.22 3.72
C ASN A 296 14.82 11.11 3.59
N LEU A 297 15.44 10.88 2.45
CA LEU A 297 16.25 9.69 2.24
C LEU A 297 17.57 10.00 1.59
N VAL A 298 18.62 9.47 2.19
CA VAL A 298 20.00 9.58 1.71
C VAL A 298 20.13 9.15 0.24
N ALA A 299 19.43 8.09 -0.18
CA ALA A 299 19.44 7.65 -1.58
C ALA A 299 18.87 8.71 -2.54
N LEU A 300 17.75 9.34 -2.16
CA LEU A 300 17.12 10.41 -2.94
C LEU A 300 17.98 11.67 -2.96
N VAL A 301 18.61 12.01 -1.83
CA VAL A 301 19.55 13.14 -1.73
C VAL A 301 20.74 12.92 -2.67
N ASN A 302 21.36 11.74 -2.67
CA ASN A 302 22.45 11.40 -3.60
C ASN A 302 22.03 11.51 -5.06
N GLN A 303 20.86 10.96 -5.40
CA GLN A 303 20.32 11.06 -6.75
C GLN A 303 20.14 12.52 -7.19
N LYS A 304 19.62 13.37 -6.31
CA LYS A 304 19.41 14.79 -6.60
C LYS A 304 20.71 15.56 -6.66
N TYR A 305 21.66 15.28 -5.78
CA TYR A 305 23.01 15.81 -5.82
C TYR A 305 23.67 15.56 -7.19
N GLU A 306 23.69 14.29 -7.64
CA GLU A 306 24.23 13.93 -8.95
C GLU A 306 23.49 14.63 -10.10
N ASN A 307 22.16 14.72 -10.03
CA ASN A 307 21.38 15.42 -11.04
C ASN A 307 21.70 16.92 -11.08
N PHE A 308 21.79 17.59 -9.93
CA PHE A 308 22.11 19.01 -9.86
C PHE A 308 23.53 19.28 -10.34
N LYS A 309 24.51 18.47 -9.90
CA LYS A 309 25.92 18.58 -10.30
C LYS A 309 26.11 18.40 -11.81
N ASN A 310 25.41 17.44 -12.40
CA ASN A 310 25.50 17.15 -13.83
C ASN A 310 24.77 18.19 -14.71
N ARG A 311 23.58 18.63 -14.30
CA ARG A 311 22.72 19.54 -15.08
C ARG A 311 23.11 21.00 -14.96
N TYR A 312 23.59 21.42 -13.78
CA TYR A 312 23.87 22.82 -13.48
C TYR A 312 25.34 23.07 -13.16
N LYS A 313 26.23 22.66 -14.07
CA LYS A 313 27.71 22.70 -13.93
C LYS A 313 28.32 24.06 -13.57
N GLN A 314 27.57 25.14 -13.69
CA GLN A 314 28.02 26.50 -13.35
C GLN A 314 27.80 26.87 -11.87
N PHE A 315 27.13 26.00 -11.11
CA PHE A 315 26.84 26.18 -9.69
C PHE A 315 27.59 25.14 -8.88
N ASN A 316 28.12 25.54 -7.74
CA ASN A 316 28.73 24.63 -6.77
C ASN A 316 27.61 23.88 -6.05
N VAL A 317 27.65 22.55 -6.13
CA VAL A 317 26.67 21.67 -5.48
C VAL A 317 27.37 20.92 -4.36
N ALA A 318 26.84 21.00 -3.15
CA ALA A 318 27.30 20.24 -1.99
C ALA A 318 26.25 19.26 -1.51
N ILE A 319 26.70 18.18 -0.86
CA ILE A 319 25.84 17.16 -0.25
C ILE A 319 26.08 17.06 1.26
N ARG A 320 24.99 16.92 2.02
CA ARG A 320 24.99 16.66 3.47
C ARG A 320 24.00 15.55 3.81
N VAL A 321 24.47 14.34 4.04
CA VAL A 321 23.60 13.19 4.37
C VAL A 321 23.94 12.57 5.73
N GLY A 322 25.00 13.06 6.38
CA GLY A 322 25.58 12.45 7.55
C GLY A 322 26.62 11.42 7.14
N MET A 323 27.82 11.50 7.72
CA MET A 323 28.90 10.56 7.43
C MET A 323 28.57 9.16 7.99
N SER A 324 28.36 8.18 7.12
CA SER A 324 28.62 6.79 7.48
C SER A 324 30.12 6.54 7.35
N LYS A 325 30.80 6.39 8.48
CA LYS A 325 32.26 6.17 8.54
C LYS A 325 32.65 4.68 8.54
N ILE A 326 31.68 3.81 8.30
CA ILE A 326 31.89 2.37 8.32
C ILE A 326 32.77 2.00 7.13
N ASP A 327 33.92 1.40 7.41
CA ASP A 327 34.74 0.75 6.41
C ASP A 327 34.01 -0.47 5.85
N ILE A 328 33.63 -0.30 4.61
CA ILE A 328 32.90 -1.27 3.81
C ILE A 328 33.82 -1.93 2.77
N GLY A 329 35.13 -1.65 2.78
CA GLY A 329 36.04 -2.01 1.70
C GLY A 329 35.55 -1.48 0.35
N ASP A 330 35.72 -2.27 -0.71
CA ASP A 330 35.18 -1.97 -2.05
C ASP A 330 33.69 -2.36 -2.21
N GLU A 331 32.94 -2.60 -1.12
CA GLU A 331 31.59 -3.19 -1.19
C GLU A 331 30.44 -2.18 -1.45
N ASP A 332 30.57 -0.91 -1.06
CA ASP A 332 29.58 0.16 -1.28
C ASP A 332 30.28 1.54 -1.36
N LEU A 333 29.54 2.62 -1.63
CA LEU A 333 30.10 3.99 -1.61
C LEU A 333 30.05 4.60 -0.20
N VAL A 334 31.17 5.16 0.27
CA VAL A 334 31.19 6.05 1.43
C VAL A 334 30.67 7.41 0.97
N ILE A 335 29.56 7.87 1.55
CA ILE A 335 29.04 9.19 1.20
C ILE A 335 29.77 10.22 2.05
N VAL A 336 30.52 11.09 1.38
CA VAL A 336 31.35 12.10 2.03
C VAL A 336 30.60 13.42 2.00
N ASP A 337 30.29 13.96 3.16
CA ASP A 337 29.69 15.28 3.31
C ASP A 337 30.67 16.34 2.74
N GLU A 338 30.19 17.18 1.83
CA GLU A 338 31.00 18.23 1.16
C GLU A 338 30.79 19.60 1.81
N ASP A 339 31.82 20.45 1.82
CA ASP A 339 31.70 21.80 2.39
C ASP A 339 30.55 22.60 1.73
N ILE A 340 29.73 23.22 2.58
CA ILE A 340 28.53 23.96 2.18
C ILE A 340 28.76 25.46 2.13
N HIS A 341 29.90 25.96 2.63
CA HIS A 341 30.19 27.39 2.70
C HIS A 341 30.12 28.05 1.31
N ASP A 342 30.83 27.48 0.34
CA ASP A 342 30.92 27.98 -1.03
C ASP A 342 29.90 27.36 -2.01
N ALA A 343 28.91 26.62 -1.48
CA ALA A 343 27.89 25.95 -2.28
C ALA A 343 26.77 26.90 -2.70
N ASP A 344 26.36 26.85 -3.96
CA ASP A 344 25.14 27.50 -4.46
C ASP A 344 23.91 26.63 -4.21
N ILE A 345 24.08 25.30 -4.29
CA ILE A 345 23.04 24.29 -4.10
C ILE A 345 23.48 23.34 -2.99
N ILE A 346 22.65 23.17 -1.96
CA ILE A 346 22.86 22.23 -0.87
C ILE A 346 21.80 21.13 -0.99
N CYS A 347 22.23 19.88 -1.18
CA CYS A 347 21.36 18.71 -1.13
C CYS A 347 21.54 18.03 0.23
N ALA A 348 20.49 17.93 1.03
CA ALA A 348 20.62 17.37 2.37
C ALA A 348 19.48 16.44 2.81
N SER A 349 19.80 15.47 3.67
CA SER A 349 18.77 14.76 4.42
C SER A 349 18.18 15.66 5.51
N TYR A 350 16.97 15.37 5.97
CA TYR A 350 16.34 16.13 7.06
C TYR A 350 17.22 16.15 8.31
N GLU A 351 17.70 14.98 8.72
CA GLU A 351 18.50 14.80 9.92
C GLU A 351 19.85 15.50 9.80
N ALA A 352 20.52 15.42 8.63
CA ALA A 352 21.82 16.05 8.44
C ALA A 352 21.73 17.58 8.43
N PHE A 353 20.72 18.14 7.77
CA PHE A 353 20.52 19.60 7.78
C PHE A 353 20.09 20.09 9.16
N ASP A 354 19.20 19.38 9.85
CA ASP A 354 18.82 19.71 11.22
C ASP A 354 20.02 19.63 12.18
N PHE A 355 20.91 18.66 12.02
CA PHE A 355 22.14 18.57 12.80
C PHE A 355 22.99 19.84 12.67
N LEU A 356 23.16 20.37 11.45
CA LEU A 356 23.88 21.63 11.22
C LEU A 356 23.24 22.80 11.98
N LEU A 357 21.91 22.94 11.87
CA LEU A 357 21.19 24.01 12.59
C LEU A 357 21.40 23.90 14.10
N ARG A 358 21.37 22.68 14.66
CA ARG A 358 21.56 22.44 16.11
C ARG A 358 22.95 22.78 16.63
N GLN A 359 23.97 22.95 15.78
CA GLN A 359 25.31 23.36 16.21
C GLN A 359 25.32 24.81 16.75
N GLY A 360 24.37 25.63 16.32
CA GLY A 360 24.13 26.97 16.84
C GLY A 360 24.36 28.06 15.81
N LYS A 361 24.38 29.31 16.29
CA LYS A 361 24.34 30.51 15.44
C LYS A 361 25.49 30.61 14.45
N GLU A 362 26.71 30.25 14.86
CA GLU A 362 27.90 30.29 13.99
C GLU A 362 27.74 29.39 12.76
N GLU A 363 27.19 28.17 12.93
CA GLU A 363 26.96 27.27 11.79
C GLU A 363 25.81 27.74 10.90
N VAL A 364 24.78 28.35 11.48
CA VAL A 364 23.70 29.00 10.69
C VAL A 364 24.25 30.16 9.86
N GLU A 365 25.17 30.94 10.40
CA GLU A 365 25.88 31.99 9.67
C GLU A 365 26.78 31.41 8.57
N ASN A 366 27.44 30.27 8.82
CA ASN A 366 28.25 29.55 7.83
C ASN A 366 27.43 29.04 6.63
N ILE A 367 26.19 28.57 6.87
CA ILE A 367 25.25 28.21 5.79
C ILE A 367 24.96 29.42 4.90
N GLY A 368 24.86 30.61 5.48
CA GLY A 368 24.61 31.86 4.77
C GLY A 368 23.17 32.02 4.30
N LYS A 369 22.95 32.97 3.38
CA LYS A 369 21.61 33.32 2.89
C LYS A 369 21.04 32.20 2.01
N ILE A 370 19.82 31.74 2.33
CA ILE A 370 19.05 30.80 1.50
C ILE A 370 17.92 31.56 0.80
N SER A 371 17.78 31.34 -0.51
CA SER A 371 16.72 31.94 -1.33
C SER A 371 15.48 31.06 -1.42
N THR A 372 15.68 29.75 -1.47
CA THR A 372 14.65 28.77 -1.78
C THR A 372 14.95 27.47 -1.04
N ILE A 373 13.94 26.92 -0.37
CA ILE A 373 13.99 25.64 0.32
C ILE A 373 12.95 24.72 -0.32
N ILE A 374 13.41 23.60 -0.87
CA ILE A 374 12.55 22.54 -1.39
C ILE A 374 12.49 21.44 -0.34
N ILE A 375 11.30 21.06 0.09
CA ILE A 375 11.06 19.97 1.06
C ILE A 375 10.32 18.86 0.33
N ASP A 376 11.05 17.83 -0.09
CA ASP A 376 10.52 16.73 -0.90
C ASP A 376 9.98 15.59 -0.03
N GLU A 377 8.86 15.00 -0.42
CA GLU A 377 8.16 13.97 0.35
C GLU A 377 7.71 14.47 1.75
N ILE A 378 7.11 15.67 1.80
CA ILE A 378 6.66 16.32 3.05
C ILE A 378 5.61 15.50 3.83
N GLN A 379 4.92 14.57 3.18
CA GLN A 379 4.03 13.61 3.87
C GLN A 379 4.78 12.68 4.84
N THR A 380 6.12 12.70 4.85
CA THR A 380 6.93 12.09 5.92
C THR A 380 6.53 12.63 7.31
N LEU A 381 5.86 13.78 7.39
CA LEU A 381 5.22 14.28 8.61
C LEU A 381 4.24 13.28 9.28
N GLU A 382 3.71 12.29 8.56
CA GLU A 382 2.86 11.23 9.14
C GLU A 382 3.62 10.28 10.08
N ASP A 383 4.93 10.16 9.91
CA ASP A 383 5.78 9.30 10.75
C ASP A 383 5.93 9.90 12.16
N GLU A 384 5.74 9.11 13.20
CA GLU A 384 5.72 9.63 14.58
C GLU A 384 7.08 10.25 14.98
N GLU A 385 8.18 9.54 14.77
CA GLU A 385 9.52 10.00 15.18
C GLU A 385 10.12 10.97 14.15
N ARG A 386 10.15 10.57 12.88
CA ARG A 386 10.76 11.36 11.80
C ARG A 386 9.90 12.56 11.42
N GLY A 387 8.58 12.44 11.54
CA GLY A 387 7.66 13.54 11.32
C GLY A 387 7.86 14.64 12.36
N ALA A 388 8.08 14.30 13.64
CA ALA A 388 8.41 15.29 14.67
C ALA A 388 9.72 16.03 14.37
N ILE A 389 10.75 15.32 13.87
CA ILE A 389 12.01 15.94 13.42
C ILE A 389 11.77 16.89 12.25
N LEU A 390 11.00 16.46 11.24
CA LEU A 390 10.68 17.29 10.08
C LEU A 390 9.83 18.52 10.47
N ALA A 391 8.85 18.36 11.36
CA ALA A 391 8.05 19.46 11.89
C ALA A 391 8.94 20.49 12.61
N GLY A 392 9.84 20.02 13.47
CA GLY A 392 10.85 20.85 14.11
C GLY A 392 11.76 21.55 13.12
N LEU A 393 12.22 20.85 12.07
CA LEU A 393 13.06 21.39 11.01
C LEU A 393 12.35 22.50 10.24
N ILE A 394 11.12 22.26 9.79
CA ILE A 394 10.29 23.26 9.09
C ILE A 394 10.14 24.52 9.95
N ALA A 395 9.79 24.36 11.23
CA ALA A 395 9.65 25.49 12.15
C ALA A 395 10.98 26.24 12.35
N LYS A 396 12.12 25.54 12.45
CA LYS A 396 13.46 26.18 12.53
C LYS A 396 13.77 26.99 11.26
N VAL A 397 13.52 26.45 10.06
CA VAL A 397 13.85 27.17 8.82
C VAL A 397 12.97 28.40 8.59
N PHE A 398 11.69 28.38 8.99
CA PHE A 398 10.84 29.57 8.99
C PHE A 398 11.41 30.71 9.85
N ILE A 399 11.99 30.36 10.99
CA ILE A 399 12.57 31.34 11.92
C ILE A 399 13.95 31.82 11.46
N LEU A 400 14.81 30.89 11.05
CA LEU A 400 16.22 31.16 10.72
C LEU A 400 16.42 31.73 9.30
N PHE A 401 15.54 31.38 8.36
CA PHE A 401 15.60 31.82 6.97
C PHE A 401 14.27 32.45 6.51
N PRO A 402 13.81 33.56 7.14
CA PRO A 402 12.47 34.12 6.91
C PRO A 402 12.25 34.64 5.48
N GLU A 403 13.32 34.98 4.76
CA GLU A 403 13.28 35.46 3.37
C GLU A 403 13.25 34.32 2.33
N ALA A 404 13.42 33.06 2.76
CA ALA A 404 13.47 31.93 1.86
C ALA A 404 12.08 31.52 1.40
N GLN A 405 11.92 31.31 0.09
CA GLN A 405 10.72 30.69 -0.46
C GLN A 405 10.70 29.20 -0.13
N ILE A 406 9.64 28.70 0.51
CA ILE A 406 9.49 27.29 0.88
C ILE A 406 8.52 26.58 -0.08
N ILE A 407 9.00 25.50 -0.70
CA ILE A 407 8.23 24.65 -1.61
C ILE A 407 8.16 23.24 -1.02
N GLY A 408 7.02 22.90 -0.42
CA GLY A 408 6.72 21.54 0.03
C GLY A 408 6.20 20.70 -1.13
N LEU A 409 6.83 19.56 -1.42
CA LEU A 409 6.37 18.61 -2.44
C LEU A 409 5.82 17.36 -1.75
N SER A 410 4.61 16.96 -2.16
CA SER A 410 3.95 15.79 -1.61
C SER A 410 3.29 14.91 -2.67
N ALA A 411 3.13 13.63 -2.34
CA ALA A 411 2.09 12.82 -2.93
C ALA A 411 0.68 13.42 -2.65
N THR A 412 -0.37 12.80 -3.17
CA THR A 412 -1.73 13.28 -2.91
C THR A 412 -2.13 13.06 -1.46
N ILE A 413 -2.42 14.15 -0.74
CA ILE A 413 -2.95 14.17 0.63
C ILE A 413 -4.44 14.57 0.61
N GLY A 414 -5.29 13.92 1.41
CA GLY A 414 -6.73 14.20 1.52
C GLY A 414 -7.08 15.56 2.13
N ASN A 415 -6.26 16.07 3.06
CA ASN A 415 -6.44 17.36 3.76
C ASN A 415 -5.33 18.38 3.44
N ALA A 416 -4.84 18.43 2.19
CA ALA A 416 -3.77 19.34 1.79
C ALA A 416 -4.06 20.82 2.09
N GLN A 417 -5.32 21.26 2.04
CA GLN A 417 -5.72 22.60 2.47
C GLN A 417 -5.43 22.89 3.95
N GLU A 418 -5.73 21.93 4.83
CA GLU A 418 -5.52 22.06 6.28
C GLU A 418 -4.03 22.02 6.61
N VAL A 419 -3.32 21.04 6.05
CA VAL A 419 -1.87 20.88 6.20
C VAL A 419 -1.13 22.11 5.68
N GLY A 420 -1.54 22.64 4.52
CA GLY A 420 -0.96 23.87 3.97
C GLY A 420 -1.13 25.07 4.90
N LYS A 421 -2.31 25.24 5.51
CA LYS A 421 -2.53 26.28 6.51
C LYS A 421 -1.64 26.11 7.75
N LEU A 422 -1.55 24.89 8.28
CA LEU A 422 -0.71 24.58 9.43
C LEU A 422 0.78 24.84 9.16
N LEU A 423 1.24 24.57 7.93
CA LEU A 423 2.62 24.77 7.52
C LEU A 423 2.89 26.17 6.95
N HIS A 424 1.89 27.06 6.89
CA HIS A 424 2.01 28.38 6.24
C HIS A 424 2.44 28.31 4.77
N LEU A 425 1.99 27.26 4.07
CA LEU A 425 2.23 27.00 2.65
C LEU A 425 0.91 27.05 1.88
N LYS A 426 0.84 27.85 0.82
CA LYS A 426 -0.35 27.92 -0.01
C LYS A 426 -0.58 26.59 -0.74
N PRO A 427 -1.70 25.88 -0.47
CA PRO A 427 -1.96 24.57 -1.04
C PRO A 427 -2.25 24.66 -2.54
N THR A 428 -1.57 23.83 -3.32
CA THR A 428 -1.76 23.63 -4.76
C THR A 428 -2.02 22.15 -5.00
N GLU A 429 -3.29 21.80 -5.12
CA GLU A 429 -3.74 20.42 -5.30
C GLU A 429 -3.98 20.09 -6.76
N TYR A 430 -3.56 18.90 -7.15
CA TYR A 430 -3.74 18.42 -8.51
C TYR A 430 -3.90 16.90 -8.53
N TYR A 431 -5.13 16.45 -8.74
CA TYR A 431 -5.49 15.04 -8.68
C TYR A 431 -5.48 14.34 -10.04
N GLU A 432 -5.26 15.08 -11.12
CA GLU A 432 -5.37 14.53 -12.45
C GLU A 432 -4.16 13.69 -12.87
N ARG A 433 -4.41 12.66 -13.67
CA ARG A 433 -3.37 11.77 -14.18
C ARG A 433 -3.28 11.80 -15.71
N PRO A 434 -2.07 11.84 -16.28
CA PRO A 434 -1.90 11.82 -17.74
C PRO A 434 -2.09 10.42 -18.36
N VAL A 435 -1.93 9.35 -17.57
CA VAL A 435 -2.06 7.95 -18.00
C VAL A 435 -3.24 7.28 -17.28
N PRO A 436 -4.17 6.61 -17.98
CA PRO A 436 -5.29 5.91 -17.36
C PRO A 436 -4.80 4.66 -16.62
N LEU A 437 -5.51 4.28 -15.54
CA LEU A 437 -5.19 3.08 -14.76
C LEU A 437 -6.33 2.08 -14.79
N GLU A 438 -6.01 0.85 -15.14
CA GLU A 438 -6.90 -0.30 -15.01
C GLU A 438 -6.64 -0.96 -13.66
N ARG A 439 -7.64 -1.00 -12.78
CA ARG A 439 -7.53 -1.71 -11.49
C ARG A 439 -8.20 -3.06 -11.63
N HIS A 440 -7.49 -4.13 -11.31
CA HIS A 440 -7.94 -5.51 -11.42
C HIS A 440 -7.95 -6.17 -10.05
N LEU A 441 -9.03 -6.90 -9.76
CA LEU A 441 -9.17 -7.80 -8.63
C LEU A 441 -9.12 -9.24 -9.14
N VAL A 442 -8.10 -9.98 -8.74
CA VAL A 442 -7.93 -11.40 -9.08
C VAL A 442 -8.22 -12.22 -7.84
N LEU A 443 -9.30 -13.00 -7.91
CA LEU A 443 -9.70 -13.89 -6.84
C LEU A 443 -8.92 -15.21 -6.97
N CYS A 444 -8.17 -15.55 -5.92
CA CYS A 444 -7.37 -16.75 -5.81
C CYS A 444 -7.94 -17.68 -4.75
N LYS A 445 -7.78 -18.99 -4.94
CA LYS A 445 -8.25 -20.01 -3.98
C LYS A 445 -7.23 -20.37 -2.92
N SER A 446 -5.97 -20.10 -3.20
CA SER A 446 -4.85 -20.44 -2.34
C SER A 446 -3.66 -19.55 -2.68
N GLU A 447 -2.66 -19.56 -1.81
CA GLU A 447 -1.38 -18.92 -2.05
C GLU A 447 -0.66 -19.43 -3.31
N TYR A 448 -0.75 -20.75 -3.60
CA TYR A 448 -0.19 -21.32 -4.83
C TYR A 448 -0.83 -20.73 -6.10
N ASP A 449 -2.14 -20.49 -6.06
CA ASP A 449 -2.88 -19.87 -7.16
C ASP A 449 -2.45 -18.41 -7.37
N LYS A 450 -2.11 -17.69 -6.29
CA LYS A 450 -1.50 -16.35 -6.40
C LYS A 450 -0.19 -16.40 -7.17
N PHE A 451 0.72 -17.29 -6.77
CA PHE A 451 2.03 -17.42 -7.42
C PHE A 451 1.92 -17.74 -8.90
N PHE A 452 0.99 -18.63 -9.27
CA PHE A 452 0.75 -18.97 -10.66
C PHE A 452 0.21 -17.80 -11.48
N ASN A 453 -0.72 -17.02 -10.92
CA ASN A 453 -1.24 -15.81 -11.56
C ASN A 453 -0.16 -14.74 -11.69
N ILE A 454 0.72 -14.55 -10.68
CA ILE A 454 1.86 -13.63 -10.75
C ILE A 454 2.76 -13.98 -11.94
N ILE A 455 3.14 -15.25 -12.10
CA ILE A 455 3.98 -15.71 -13.22
C ILE A 455 3.30 -15.41 -14.57
N ARG A 456 2.01 -15.72 -14.69
CA ARG A 456 1.23 -15.50 -15.93
C ARG A 456 1.12 -14.02 -16.28
N LEU A 457 0.77 -13.19 -15.30
CA LEU A 457 0.60 -11.74 -15.46
C LEU A 457 1.92 -11.06 -15.84
N ALA A 458 3.00 -11.34 -15.09
CA ALA A 458 4.32 -10.76 -15.37
C ALA A 458 4.85 -11.19 -16.75
N ARG A 459 4.71 -12.47 -17.13
CA ARG A 459 5.11 -12.94 -18.46
C ARG A 459 4.28 -12.33 -19.59
N HIS A 460 2.97 -12.20 -19.37
CA HIS A 460 2.10 -11.61 -20.37
C HIS A 460 2.47 -10.14 -20.59
N GLU A 461 2.72 -9.40 -19.51
CA GLU A 461 3.06 -7.99 -19.55
C GLU A 461 4.43 -7.74 -20.17
N SER A 462 5.45 -8.55 -19.85
CA SER A 462 6.81 -8.39 -20.42
C SER A 462 6.89 -8.60 -21.93
N LYS A 463 5.91 -9.30 -22.50
CA LYS A 463 5.78 -9.49 -23.95
C LYS A 463 5.08 -8.33 -24.66
N GLN A 464 4.44 -7.42 -23.93
CA GLN A 464 3.81 -6.26 -24.53
C GLN A 464 4.87 -5.21 -24.83
N VAL A 465 4.70 -4.51 -25.96
CA VAL A 465 5.51 -3.34 -26.33
C VAL A 465 4.54 -2.18 -26.49
N SER A 466 4.80 -1.09 -25.82
CA SER A 466 3.99 0.12 -25.97
C SER A 466 4.23 0.77 -27.33
N ARG A 467 3.32 1.65 -27.75
CA ARG A 467 3.49 2.52 -28.93
C ARG A 467 4.73 3.39 -28.90
N TYR A 468 5.34 3.55 -27.72
CA TYR A 468 6.57 4.31 -27.50
C TYR A 468 7.83 3.43 -27.62
N GLY A 469 7.68 2.14 -27.92
CA GLY A 469 8.81 1.21 -28.10
C GLY A 469 9.35 0.60 -26.79
N PHE A 470 8.65 0.78 -25.66
CA PHE A 470 9.09 0.23 -24.38
C PHE A 470 8.39 -1.10 -24.08
N HIS A 471 9.16 -2.11 -23.68
CA HIS A 471 8.63 -3.36 -23.17
C HIS A 471 7.88 -3.15 -21.85
N GLY A 472 6.82 -3.93 -21.64
CA GLY A 472 6.10 -3.96 -20.37
C GLY A 472 6.98 -4.49 -19.24
N SER A 473 6.73 -4.00 -18.03
CA SER A 473 7.48 -4.37 -16.83
C SER A 473 6.56 -4.42 -15.63
N THR A 474 6.90 -5.28 -14.66
CA THR A 474 6.03 -5.58 -13.52
C THR A 474 6.71 -5.28 -12.19
N LEU A 475 6.05 -4.50 -11.32
CA LEU A 475 6.40 -4.38 -9.90
C LEU A 475 5.48 -5.26 -9.07
N ILE A 476 6.04 -6.09 -8.18
CA ILE A 476 5.29 -7.06 -7.38
C ILE A 476 5.53 -6.76 -5.90
N PHE A 477 4.52 -6.19 -5.26
CA PHE A 477 4.52 -5.90 -3.84
C PHE A 477 4.10 -7.11 -3.01
N THR A 478 4.91 -7.44 -2.02
CA THR A 478 4.66 -8.48 -1.01
C THR A 478 5.03 -7.97 0.38
N ASN A 479 4.64 -8.70 1.42
CA ASN A 479 4.70 -8.23 2.80
C ASN A 479 6.07 -8.44 3.49
N ALA A 480 6.97 -9.24 2.91
CA ALA A 480 8.23 -9.59 3.58
C ALA A 480 9.43 -9.70 2.63
N ARG A 481 10.62 -9.39 3.13
CA ARG A 481 11.88 -9.44 2.36
C ARG A 481 12.16 -10.83 1.79
N TRP A 482 12.02 -11.87 2.62
CA TRP A 482 12.18 -13.26 2.18
C TRP A 482 11.19 -13.65 1.07
N ARG A 483 9.95 -13.10 1.11
CA ARG A 483 8.98 -13.32 0.03
C ARG A 483 9.39 -12.65 -1.27
N CYS A 484 10.03 -11.48 -1.20
CA CYS A 484 10.56 -10.80 -2.38
C CYS A 484 11.59 -11.69 -3.08
N GLU A 485 12.54 -12.24 -2.32
CA GLU A 485 13.56 -13.16 -2.85
C GLU A 485 12.94 -14.44 -3.41
N PHE A 486 12.01 -15.05 -2.67
CA PHE A 486 11.29 -16.25 -3.12
C PHE A 486 10.55 -16.01 -4.45
N LEU A 487 9.78 -14.93 -4.56
CA LEU A 487 9.03 -14.61 -5.79
C LEU A 487 9.97 -14.28 -6.96
N ALA A 488 11.07 -13.56 -6.71
CA ALA A 488 12.06 -13.27 -7.74
C ALA A 488 12.74 -14.55 -8.27
N ASN A 489 13.12 -15.47 -7.37
CA ASN A 489 13.65 -16.79 -7.74
C ASN A 489 12.61 -17.58 -8.56
N LEU A 490 11.37 -17.64 -8.08
CA LEU A 490 10.29 -18.34 -8.77
C LEU A 490 10.08 -17.81 -10.19
N LEU A 491 10.13 -16.50 -10.41
CA LEU A 491 10.01 -15.89 -11.73
C LEU A 491 11.19 -16.24 -12.64
N ARG A 492 12.42 -16.21 -12.10
CA ARG A 492 13.64 -16.60 -12.84
C ARG A 492 13.62 -18.06 -13.27
N GLU A 493 13.21 -18.98 -12.39
CA GLU A 493 13.02 -20.40 -12.72
C GLU A 493 11.98 -20.62 -13.84
N LYS A 494 11.08 -19.66 -14.02
CA LYS A 494 10.07 -19.66 -15.08
C LYS A 494 10.48 -18.80 -16.29
N GLY A 495 11.75 -18.39 -16.38
CA GLY A 495 12.32 -17.70 -17.53
C GLY A 495 11.92 -16.22 -17.65
N ILE A 496 11.52 -15.58 -16.55
CA ILE A 496 11.27 -14.13 -16.49
C ILE A 496 12.46 -13.51 -15.76
N ASN A 497 13.14 -12.55 -16.39
CA ASN A 497 14.26 -11.89 -15.71
C ASN A 497 13.71 -11.02 -14.58
N ALA A 498 13.95 -11.43 -13.34
CA ALA A 498 13.37 -10.80 -12.16
C ALA A 498 14.42 -10.58 -11.07
N ALA A 499 14.23 -9.53 -10.25
CA ALA A 499 15.08 -9.24 -9.10
C ALA A 499 14.25 -8.97 -7.84
N ALA A 500 14.83 -9.25 -6.68
CA ALA A 500 14.26 -8.82 -5.40
C ALA A 500 14.80 -7.43 -5.09
N TYR A 501 13.97 -6.55 -4.55
CA TYR A 501 14.33 -5.19 -4.17
C TYR A 501 13.78 -4.88 -2.78
N HIS A 502 14.64 -4.65 -1.79
CA HIS A 502 14.22 -4.31 -0.43
C HIS A 502 15.35 -3.64 0.36
N SER A 503 15.02 -3.08 1.53
CA SER A 503 15.98 -2.34 2.37
C SER A 503 17.18 -3.16 2.86
N GLY A 504 17.08 -4.50 2.90
CA GLY A 504 18.21 -5.37 3.25
C GLY A 504 19.32 -5.45 2.19
N LEU A 505 19.11 -4.90 0.99
CA LEU A 505 20.16 -4.78 -0.04
C LEU A 505 21.04 -3.56 0.22
N THR A 506 22.26 -3.56 -0.31
CA THR A 506 23.16 -2.39 -0.30
C THR A 506 22.68 -1.32 -1.26
N TYR A 507 23.21 -0.09 -1.18
CA TYR A 507 22.81 1.00 -2.07
C TYR A 507 23.19 0.69 -3.52
N ASN A 508 24.43 0.26 -3.77
CA ASN A 508 24.88 -0.12 -5.10
C ASN A 508 24.02 -1.23 -5.72
N ASN A 509 23.66 -2.28 -4.96
CA ASN A 509 22.78 -3.33 -5.50
C ASN A 509 21.39 -2.81 -5.86
N ARG A 510 20.83 -1.89 -5.07
CA ARG A 510 19.55 -1.25 -5.41
C ARG A 510 19.68 -0.41 -6.68
N LYS A 511 20.73 0.39 -6.81
CA LYS A 511 21.02 1.22 -7.98
C LYS A 511 21.22 0.39 -9.26
N ASP A 512 21.95 -0.71 -9.18
CA ASP A 512 22.15 -1.61 -10.33
C ASP A 512 20.85 -2.25 -10.80
N ILE A 513 20.01 -2.68 -9.86
CA ILE A 513 18.68 -3.23 -10.14
C ILE A 513 17.78 -2.16 -10.78
N GLU A 514 17.78 -0.94 -10.25
CA GLU A 514 17.02 0.19 -10.78
C GLU A 514 17.41 0.53 -12.22
N LEU A 515 18.71 0.67 -12.48
CA LEU A 515 19.24 0.95 -13.82
C LEU A 515 18.90 -0.18 -14.80
N SER A 516 19.09 -1.43 -14.38
CA SER A 516 18.77 -2.60 -15.20
C SER A 516 17.27 -2.71 -15.48
N PHE A 517 16.40 -2.28 -14.55
CA PHE A 517 14.96 -2.25 -14.76
C PHE A 517 14.52 -1.11 -15.69
N ASP A 518 15.10 0.09 -15.55
CA ASP A 518 14.79 1.22 -16.44
C ASP A 518 15.23 0.94 -17.88
N GLN A 519 16.35 0.23 -18.06
CA GLN A 519 16.86 -0.24 -19.35
C GLN A 519 16.08 -1.44 -19.93
N GLY A 520 15.13 -2.02 -19.19
CA GLY A 520 14.35 -3.17 -19.62
C GLY A 520 15.10 -4.51 -19.58
N LEU A 521 16.30 -4.56 -18.99
CA LEU A 521 17.03 -5.82 -18.77
C LEU A 521 16.30 -6.68 -17.73
N ILE A 522 15.80 -6.08 -16.66
CA ILE A 522 14.95 -6.74 -15.66
C ILE A 522 13.48 -6.49 -16.03
N GLN A 523 12.71 -7.57 -16.16
CA GLN A 523 11.30 -7.54 -16.55
C GLN A 523 10.36 -7.41 -15.34
N ALA A 524 10.78 -7.91 -14.18
CA ALA A 524 9.98 -7.85 -12.95
C ALA A 524 10.81 -7.58 -11.69
N ILE A 525 10.31 -6.75 -10.79
CA ILE A 525 10.91 -6.53 -9.47
C ILE A 525 9.93 -6.93 -8.37
N CYS A 526 10.37 -7.79 -7.46
CA CYS A 526 9.64 -8.22 -6.28
C CYS A 526 10.11 -7.45 -5.04
N THR A 527 9.19 -6.88 -4.27
CA THR A 527 9.56 -5.84 -3.31
C THR A 527 8.55 -5.64 -2.17
N THR A 528 9.00 -4.99 -1.09
CA THR A 528 8.15 -4.53 0.03
C THR A 528 7.79 -3.04 -0.13
N PHE A 529 7.35 -2.37 0.94
CA PHE A 529 7.17 -0.92 0.97
C PHE A 529 8.49 -0.13 0.93
N ALA A 530 9.64 -0.81 0.86
CA ALA A 530 10.91 -0.15 0.62
C ALA A 530 10.92 0.71 -0.66
N LEU A 531 9.96 0.56 -1.59
CA LEU A 531 9.76 1.52 -2.68
C LEU A 531 9.29 2.90 -2.25
N GLY A 532 8.62 3.06 -1.11
CA GLY A 532 8.34 4.38 -0.55
C GLY A 532 9.61 5.19 -0.32
N ALA A 533 10.78 4.55 -0.37
CA ALA A 533 12.05 5.11 0.01
C ALA A 533 13.04 5.44 -1.15
N GLY A 534 12.55 5.92 -2.29
CA GLY A 534 13.41 6.54 -3.33
C GLY A 534 13.64 5.72 -4.60
N PHE A 535 13.01 4.55 -4.74
CA PHE A 535 12.91 3.88 -6.04
C PHE A 535 11.91 4.66 -6.90
N ASP A 536 12.34 5.39 -7.93
CA ASP A 536 11.46 6.12 -8.86
C ASP A 536 11.43 5.48 -10.25
N THR A 537 11.42 4.13 -10.31
CA THR A 537 11.23 3.47 -11.60
C THR A 537 9.75 3.10 -11.79
N PRO A 538 9.09 3.71 -12.79
CA PRO A 538 7.71 3.38 -13.12
C PRO A 538 7.66 2.11 -13.96
N CYS A 539 6.53 1.41 -13.91
CA CYS A 539 6.30 0.17 -14.63
C CYS A 539 4.97 0.17 -15.37
N SER A 540 4.74 -0.80 -16.25
CA SER A 540 3.44 -0.92 -16.92
C SER A 540 2.39 -1.61 -16.03
N GLN A 541 2.84 -2.45 -15.09
CA GLN A 541 1.97 -3.21 -14.19
C GLN A 541 2.50 -3.23 -12.75
N VAL A 542 1.61 -2.93 -11.80
CA VAL A 542 1.82 -3.16 -10.37
C VAL A 542 0.95 -4.33 -9.93
N ILE A 543 1.53 -5.27 -9.20
CA ILE A 543 0.87 -6.43 -8.61
C ILE A 543 1.00 -6.35 -7.09
N PHE A 544 -0.11 -6.51 -6.37
CA PHE A 544 -0.14 -6.73 -4.92
C PHE A 544 -0.39 -8.22 -4.67
N GLU A 545 0.64 -8.93 -4.19
CA GLU A 545 0.52 -10.34 -3.76
C GLU A 545 -0.17 -10.48 -2.40
N SER A 546 -0.08 -9.45 -1.56
CA SER A 546 -0.69 -9.41 -0.23
C SER A 546 -1.22 -8.00 0.06
N CYS A 547 -2.31 -7.94 0.83
CA CYS A 547 -2.84 -6.70 1.40
C CYS A 547 -2.15 -6.33 2.73
N LEU A 548 -1.04 -6.98 3.07
CA LEU A 548 -0.20 -6.65 4.21
C LEU A 548 1.11 -5.99 3.76
N MET A 549 1.64 -5.17 4.65
CA MET A 549 3.03 -4.79 4.66
C MET A 549 3.66 -5.13 6.02
N GLY A 550 4.65 -6.01 6.02
CA GLY A 550 5.11 -6.63 7.26
C GLY A 550 3.97 -7.40 7.93
N ILE A 551 3.53 -6.90 9.08
CA ILE A 551 2.42 -7.45 9.87
C ILE A 551 1.17 -6.56 9.83
N GLU A 552 1.26 -5.39 9.19
CA GLU A 552 0.21 -4.38 9.17
C GLU A 552 -0.59 -4.45 7.89
N VAL A 553 -1.86 -4.07 7.95
CA VAL A 553 -2.73 -3.97 6.78
C VAL A 553 -2.33 -2.74 5.99
N LEU A 554 -2.29 -2.84 4.66
CA LEU A 554 -2.02 -1.69 3.81
C LEU A 554 -3.08 -0.60 4.07
N THR A 555 -2.60 0.63 4.28
CA THR A 555 -3.47 1.80 4.27
C THR A 555 -3.77 2.23 2.82
N PRO A 556 -4.90 2.89 2.57
CA PRO A 556 -5.18 3.57 1.30
C PRO A 556 -4.02 4.44 0.80
N ASN A 557 -3.36 5.23 1.66
CA ASN A 557 -2.20 6.03 1.26
C ASN A 557 -1.04 5.17 0.75
N MET A 558 -0.69 4.09 1.46
CA MET A 558 0.34 3.16 1.00
C MET A 558 -0.05 2.54 -0.34
N PHE A 559 -1.30 2.08 -0.48
CA PHE A 559 -1.81 1.49 -1.70
C PHE A 559 -1.77 2.47 -2.88
N LEU A 560 -2.16 3.72 -2.71
CA LEU A 560 -2.12 4.75 -3.75
C LEU A 560 -0.68 5.10 -4.14
N ASN A 561 0.24 5.23 -3.18
CA ASN A 561 1.65 5.48 -3.45
C ASN A 561 2.31 4.33 -4.24
N MET A 562 2.00 3.09 -3.86
CA MET A 562 2.51 1.88 -4.53
C MET A 562 1.90 1.69 -5.92
N SER A 563 0.57 1.83 -6.02
CA SER A 563 -0.17 1.66 -7.28
C SER A 563 0.06 2.81 -8.27
N GLY A 564 0.41 3.99 -7.77
CA GLY A 564 0.85 5.16 -8.55
C GLY A 564 2.08 4.90 -9.41
N ARG A 565 2.79 3.79 -9.23
CA ARG A 565 3.94 3.42 -10.06
C ARG A 565 3.54 2.81 -11.39
N ALA A 566 2.29 2.39 -11.52
CA ALA A 566 1.73 1.88 -12.77
C ALA A 566 1.48 3.03 -13.75
N GLY A 567 2.02 2.89 -14.96
CA GLY A 567 1.79 3.76 -16.10
C GLY A 567 2.60 5.06 -16.06
N ARG A 568 3.65 5.15 -16.88
CA ARG A 568 4.45 6.38 -17.08
C ARG A 568 4.01 7.11 -18.34
N PHE A 569 3.83 8.42 -18.20
CA PHE A 569 3.57 9.29 -19.34
C PHE A 569 4.69 9.14 -20.39
N ARG A 570 4.30 9.04 -21.66
CA ARG A 570 5.19 8.81 -22.82
C ARG A 570 6.01 7.51 -22.82
N ARG A 571 5.76 6.56 -21.91
CA ARG A 571 6.27 5.18 -22.04
C ARG A 571 5.16 4.14 -22.11
N GLN A 572 4.01 4.37 -21.50
CA GLN A 572 2.86 3.46 -21.56
C GLN A 572 1.57 4.20 -21.94
N GLU A 573 0.65 3.53 -22.64
CA GLU A 573 -0.69 4.07 -22.91
C GLU A 573 -1.66 3.90 -21.73
N ARG A 574 -1.36 2.96 -20.83
CA ARG A 574 -2.13 2.66 -19.61
C ARG A 574 -1.23 2.04 -18.55
N GLY A 575 -1.59 2.20 -17.28
CA GLY A 575 -1.05 1.43 -16.17
C GLY A 575 -2.03 0.36 -15.72
N LYS A 576 -1.53 -0.81 -15.29
CA LYS A 576 -2.35 -1.85 -14.67
C LYS A 576 -2.01 -2.01 -13.20
N ILE A 577 -3.01 -2.10 -12.36
CA ILE A 577 -2.89 -2.39 -10.93
C ILE A 577 -3.65 -3.69 -10.69
N VAL A 578 -3.01 -4.71 -10.11
CA VAL A 578 -3.61 -6.03 -9.91
C VAL A 578 -3.50 -6.42 -8.44
N LEU A 579 -4.64 -6.61 -7.76
CA LEU A 579 -4.68 -7.16 -6.41
C LEU A 579 -5.02 -8.66 -6.49
N LEU A 580 -4.14 -9.52 -5.98
CA LEU A 580 -4.40 -10.95 -5.85
C LEU A 580 -4.85 -11.26 -4.43
N VAL A 581 -6.08 -11.71 -4.28
CA VAL A 581 -6.69 -11.99 -2.96
C VAL A 581 -7.04 -13.45 -2.82
N GLU A 582 -6.61 -14.08 -1.75
CA GLU A 582 -7.06 -15.42 -1.37
C GLU A 582 -8.39 -15.28 -0.64
N ILE A 583 -9.46 -15.80 -1.23
CA ILE A 583 -10.81 -15.60 -0.72
C ILE A 583 -10.94 -16.16 0.70
N GLY A 584 -11.45 -15.35 1.63
CA GLY A 584 -11.71 -15.78 3.01
C GLY A 584 -10.46 -15.89 3.89
N LYS A 585 -9.28 -15.53 3.37
CA LYS A 585 -8.05 -15.47 4.17
C LYS A 585 -8.16 -14.37 5.21
N ASN A 586 -8.02 -14.71 6.49
CA ASN A 586 -7.97 -13.74 7.58
C ASN A 586 -6.52 -13.41 7.95
N TYR A 587 -6.30 -12.17 8.35
CA TYR A 587 -5.05 -11.74 8.97
C TYR A 587 -5.21 -11.68 10.49
N HIS A 588 -4.21 -12.11 11.24
CA HIS A 588 -4.28 -12.22 12.71
C HIS A 588 -4.64 -10.91 13.45
N ARG A 589 -4.41 -9.75 12.84
CA ARG A 589 -4.70 -8.42 13.41
C ARG A 589 -5.88 -7.69 12.73
N SER A 590 -6.64 -8.37 11.88
CA SER A 590 -7.78 -7.78 11.18
C SER A 590 -9.03 -8.63 11.36
N ASN A 591 -10.15 -7.95 11.62
CA ASN A 591 -11.48 -8.57 11.60
C ASN A 591 -12.02 -8.75 10.17
N LYS A 592 -11.31 -8.25 9.17
CA LYS A 592 -11.67 -8.33 7.74
C LYS A 592 -10.83 -9.38 7.03
N THR A 593 -11.42 -10.07 6.06
CA THR A 593 -10.71 -10.97 5.16
C THR A 593 -9.85 -10.17 4.16
N GLU A 594 -8.85 -10.82 3.55
CA GLU A 594 -7.97 -10.20 2.55
C GLU A 594 -8.75 -9.64 1.35
N ASP A 595 -9.81 -10.31 0.92
CA ASP A 595 -10.69 -9.84 -0.16
C ASP A 595 -11.52 -8.62 0.25
N GLN A 596 -11.98 -8.53 1.50
CA GLN A 596 -12.66 -7.35 2.02
C GLN A 596 -11.72 -6.15 2.10
N ILE A 597 -10.50 -6.35 2.59
CA ILE A 597 -9.47 -5.30 2.65
C ILE A 597 -9.17 -4.79 1.24
N ALA A 598 -9.01 -5.68 0.25
CA ALA A 598 -8.76 -5.27 -1.13
C ALA A 598 -9.91 -4.46 -1.73
N LEU A 599 -11.16 -4.83 -1.42
CA LEU A 599 -12.34 -4.07 -1.84
C LEU A 599 -12.37 -2.69 -1.18
N ASP A 600 -12.05 -2.60 0.11
CA ASP A 600 -11.93 -1.31 0.81
C ASP A 600 -10.86 -0.44 0.13
N LEU A 601 -9.65 -0.96 -0.10
CA LEU A 601 -8.56 -0.23 -0.78
C LEU A 601 -8.94 0.26 -2.19
N LEU A 602 -9.79 -0.49 -2.91
CA LEU A 602 -10.28 -0.09 -4.24
C LEU A 602 -11.39 0.97 -4.18
N GLU A 603 -12.07 1.10 -3.04
CA GLU A 603 -13.14 2.08 -2.78
C GLU A 603 -12.64 3.33 -2.02
N SER A 604 -11.51 3.25 -1.31
CA SER A 604 -10.94 4.35 -0.55
C SER A 604 -10.42 5.48 -1.43
N ASP A 605 -10.64 6.71 -0.97
CA ASP A 605 -10.00 7.93 -1.45
C ASP A 605 -8.69 8.19 -0.70
N THR A 606 -7.99 9.29 -1.02
CA THR A 606 -6.77 9.73 -0.32
C THR A 606 -7.04 10.02 1.15
N GLU A 607 -6.19 9.53 2.06
CA GLU A 607 -6.36 9.75 3.50
C GLU A 607 -5.82 11.12 3.92
N ASN A 608 -6.33 11.60 5.05
CA ASN A 608 -5.86 12.81 5.69
C ASN A 608 -4.54 12.54 6.41
N LEU A 609 -3.61 13.49 6.31
CA LEU A 609 -2.39 13.49 7.09
C LEU A 609 -2.74 13.82 8.55
N ILE A 610 -2.46 12.90 9.45
CA ILE A 610 -2.65 13.08 10.89
C ILE A 610 -1.30 13.49 11.48
N LEU A 611 -1.26 14.67 12.08
CA LEU A 611 -0.06 15.23 12.71
C LEU A 611 -0.26 15.19 14.22
N ASP A 612 0.18 14.11 14.85
CA ASP A 612 0.10 13.91 16.29
C ASP A 612 1.42 13.30 16.78
N TYR A 613 2.12 14.04 17.63
CA TYR A 613 3.43 13.64 18.15
C TYR A 613 3.40 13.60 19.67
N THR A 614 4.21 12.74 20.28
CA THR A 614 4.29 12.64 21.73
C THR A 614 4.88 13.92 22.35
N SER A 615 4.50 14.19 23.58
CA SER A 615 5.00 15.32 24.36
C SER A 615 6.52 15.39 24.46
N ASP A 616 7.16 14.21 24.61
CA ASP A 616 8.60 14.10 24.69
C ASP A 616 9.29 14.44 23.35
N LEU A 617 8.73 14.02 22.22
CA LEU A 617 9.23 14.40 20.90
C LEU A 617 9.09 15.92 20.66
N ILE A 618 7.96 16.51 21.02
CA ILE A 618 7.73 17.96 20.94
C ILE A 618 8.71 18.72 21.85
N GLN A 619 8.88 18.27 23.10
CA GLN A 619 9.83 18.86 24.06
C GLN A 619 11.27 18.80 23.54
N SER A 620 11.63 17.69 22.89
CA SER A 620 12.92 17.51 22.22
C SER A 620 13.12 18.50 21.07
N GLN A 621 12.09 18.82 20.28
CA GLN A 621 12.19 19.84 19.23
C GLN A 621 12.33 21.26 19.79
N VAL A 622 11.67 21.58 20.91
CA VAL A 622 11.87 22.86 21.62
C VAL A 622 13.31 22.98 22.11
N LEU A 623 13.88 21.92 22.70
CA LEU A 623 15.29 21.90 23.09
C LEU A 623 16.23 22.09 21.89
N ALA A 624 15.94 21.42 20.77
CA ALA A 624 16.71 21.55 19.53
C ALA A 624 16.66 22.97 18.94
N ALA A 625 15.52 23.65 19.01
CA ALA A 625 15.37 25.04 18.58
C ALA A 625 16.24 26.00 19.43
N ILE A 626 16.23 25.82 20.76
CA ILE A 626 17.09 26.61 21.66
C ILE A 626 18.57 26.33 21.35
N ALA A 627 18.93 25.06 21.09
CA ALA A 627 20.29 24.68 20.70
C ALA A 627 20.73 25.34 19.38
N ALA A 628 19.81 25.47 18.42
CA ALA A 628 20.01 26.18 17.15
C ALA A 628 20.10 27.71 17.28
N GLY A 629 20.02 28.24 18.51
CA GLY A 629 20.11 29.68 18.76
C GLY A 629 18.77 30.42 18.67
N ILE A 630 17.64 29.71 18.61
CA ILE A 630 16.30 30.29 18.70
C ILE A 630 15.95 30.49 20.19
N ASP A 631 16.71 31.36 20.84
CA ASP A 631 16.67 31.62 22.28
C ASP A 631 15.59 32.64 22.70
N THR A 632 15.28 33.59 21.82
CA THR A 632 14.37 34.71 22.06
C THR A 632 13.04 34.57 21.33
N ARG A 633 13.04 33.84 20.20
CA ARG A 633 11.88 33.63 19.32
C ARG A 633 11.21 32.27 19.55
N ILE A 634 11.39 31.66 20.72
CA ILE A 634 10.90 30.28 20.96
C ILE A 634 9.38 30.15 20.88
N LYS A 635 8.64 31.19 21.28
CA LYS A 635 7.17 31.23 21.14
C LYS A 635 6.75 31.30 19.67
N GLU A 636 7.49 32.04 18.86
CA GLU A 636 7.26 32.12 17.42
C GLU A 636 7.58 30.78 16.74
N PHE A 637 8.71 30.15 17.10
CA PHE A 637 9.03 28.79 16.68
C PHE A 637 7.90 27.80 17.02
N TYR A 638 7.36 27.88 18.24
CA TYR A 638 6.29 26.99 18.68
C TYR A 638 5.01 27.16 17.86
N ASN A 639 4.70 28.37 17.39
CA ASN A 639 3.55 28.61 16.51
C ASN A 639 3.72 27.93 15.14
N TYR A 640 4.96 27.75 14.67
CA TYR A 640 5.25 27.00 13.44
C TYR A 640 5.38 25.48 13.67
N LEU A 641 5.48 25.03 14.92
CA LEU A 641 5.69 23.62 15.24
C LEU A 641 4.37 22.84 15.16
N VAL A 642 4.12 22.25 13.99
CA VAL A 642 2.95 21.41 13.75
C VAL A 642 2.95 20.15 14.64
N GLY A 643 1.75 19.68 15.01
CA GLY A 643 1.55 18.51 15.87
C GLY A 643 1.75 18.76 17.37
N ALA A 644 2.17 19.96 17.78
CA ALA A 644 2.30 20.32 19.18
C ALA A 644 0.93 20.65 19.81
N ARG A 645 0.63 20.08 20.98
CA ARG A 645 -0.67 20.27 21.66
C ARG A 645 -0.55 20.86 23.06
N GLU A 646 0.61 20.73 23.66
CA GLU A 646 0.89 21.19 25.01
C GLU A 646 1.06 22.71 25.10
N GLU A 647 1.04 23.26 26.30
CA GLU A 647 1.49 24.63 26.46
C GLU A 647 3.02 24.69 26.45
N ILE A 648 3.58 25.58 25.63
CA ILE A 648 5.04 25.80 25.54
C ILE A 648 5.68 26.03 26.92
N ASN A 649 4.97 26.69 27.84
CA ASN A 649 5.47 26.96 29.19
C ASN A 649 5.69 25.67 29.99
N LEU A 650 4.83 24.66 29.83
CA LEU A 650 4.99 23.35 30.48
C LEU A 650 6.21 22.61 29.92
N LEU A 651 6.40 22.67 28.60
CA LEU A 651 7.56 22.08 27.93
C LEU A 651 8.86 22.72 28.42
N LEU A 652 8.92 24.06 28.49
CA LEU A 652 10.09 24.80 28.98
C LEU A 652 10.36 24.53 30.47
N GLN A 653 9.33 24.44 31.30
CA GLN A 653 9.47 24.05 32.70
C GLN A 653 10.04 22.64 32.84
N GLY A 654 9.58 21.69 32.01
CA GLY A 654 10.10 20.33 31.99
C GLY A 654 11.58 20.24 31.59
N LEU A 655 12.02 21.07 30.64
CA LEU A 655 13.43 21.19 30.25
C LEU A 655 14.27 21.81 31.38
N LYS A 656 13.77 22.87 32.03
CA LYS A 656 14.43 23.53 33.17
C LYS A 656 14.56 22.59 34.37
N LYS A 657 13.50 21.84 34.71
CA LYS A 657 13.50 20.85 35.81
C LYS A 657 14.58 19.78 35.60
N ARG A 658 14.83 19.39 34.36
CA ARG A 658 15.88 18.43 33.97
C ARG A 658 17.26 19.08 33.78
N LYS A 659 17.41 20.39 34.05
CA LYS A 659 18.64 21.16 33.87
C LYS A 659 19.20 21.13 32.44
N LEU A 660 18.32 21.04 31.44
CA LEU A 660 18.68 21.05 30.02
C LEU A 660 18.73 22.48 29.46
N ILE A 661 18.01 23.39 30.11
CA ILE A 661 18.03 24.82 29.80
C ILE A 661 18.11 25.65 31.08
N GLU A 662 18.65 26.85 30.93
CA GLU A 662 18.64 27.92 31.92
C GLU A 662 17.86 29.11 31.37
N VAL A 663 17.30 29.92 32.28
CA VAL A 663 16.58 31.15 31.91
C VAL A 663 17.29 32.32 32.55
N GLN A 664 17.84 33.21 31.73
CA GLN A 664 18.54 34.42 32.17
C GLN A 664 17.98 35.61 31.40
N GLN A 665 17.55 36.67 32.10
CA GLN A 665 17.02 37.90 31.48
C GLN A 665 15.97 37.65 30.38
N SER A 666 15.04 36.70 30.62
CA SER A 666 14.00 36.29 29.65
C SER A 666 14.51 35.62 28.37
N ARG A 667 15.79 35.21 28.32
CA ARG A 667 16.37 34.37 27.27
C ARG A 667 16.53 32.94 27.75
N TYR A 668 16.28 31.99 26.85
CA TYR A 668 16.51 30.57 27.09
C TYR A 668 17.89 30.18 26.60
N HIS A 669 18.73 29.73 27.52
CA HIS A 669 20.07 29.24 27.21
C HIS A 669 20.09 27.72 27.33
N VAL A 670 20.58 27.04 26.30
CA VAL A 670 20.81 25.59 26.37
C VAL A 670 22.02 25.31 27.26
N THR A 671 21.91 24.35 28.19
CA THR A 671 23.06 23.91 28.99
C THR A 671 23.99 23.04 28.14
N THR A 672 25.21 22.77 28.62
CA THR A 672 26.12 21.82 27.97
C THR A 672 25.48 20.44 27.80
N LEU A 673 24.73 19.98 28.82
CA LEU A 673 24.01 18.71 28.77
C LEU A 673 22.83 18.76 27.78
N GLY A 674 22.03 19.83 27.83
CA GLY A 674 20.94 20.03 26.88
C GLY A 674 21.42 20.05 25.43
N ARG A 675 22.58 20.68 25.18
CA ARG A 675 23.20 20.74 23.86
C ARG A 675 23.72 19.37 23.42
N ALA A 676 24.34 18.60 24.32
CA ALA A 676 24.79 17.25 24.03
C ALA A 676 23.64 16.31 23.66
N ILE A 677 22.51 16.39 24.38
CA ILE A 677 21.30 15.62 24.08
C ILE A 677 20.71 16.05 22.73
N ALA A 678 20.53 17.36 22.51
CA ALA A 678 19.98 17.91 21.27
C ALA A 678 20.79 17.52 20.03
N LEU A 679 22.12 17.66 20.07
CA LEU A 679 23.01 17.29 18.95
C LEU A 679 23.04 15.78 18.67
N SER A 680 22.62 14.98 19.63
CA SER A 680 22.62 13.51 19.51
C SER A 680 21.29 12.95 19.04
N PHE A 681 20.31 13.81 18.76
CA PHE A 681 18.94 13.42 18.36
C PHE A 681 18.29 12.45 19.37
N PHE A 682 18.73 12.49 20.62
CA PHE A 682 18.05 11.79 21.69
C PHE A 682 16.82 12.56 22.11
N SER A 683 15.79 11.81 22.44
CA SER A 683 14.66 12.33 23.17
C SER A 683 15.10 12.85 24.55
N VAL A 684 14.30 13.72 25.17
CA VAL A 684 14.61 14.25 26.51
C VAL A 684 14.58 13.13 27.55
N GLU A 685 13.65 12.18 27.41
CA GLU A 685 13.61 10.96 28.21
C GLU A 685 14.80 10.04 27.96
N GLU A 686 15.17 9.77 26.71
CA GLU A 686 16.35 8.96 26.35
C GLU A 686 17.63 9.58 26.93
N GLY A 687 17.84 10.88 26.74
CA GLY A 687 19.00 11.59 27.29
C GLY A 687 19.08 11.50 28.82
N SER A 688 17.94 11.61 29.49
CA SER A 688 17.85 11.45 30.95
C SER A 688 18.14 10.01 31.40
N MET A 689 17.67 9.01 30.64
CA MET A 689 17.96 7.61 30.88
C MET A 689 19.46 7.32 30.74
N ILE A 690 20.09 7.81 29.66
CA ILE A 690 21.53 7.60 29.39
C ILE A 690 22.37 8.15 30.56
N VAL A 691 22.10 9.39 31.01
CA VAL A 691 22.81 9.98 32.16
C VAL A 691 22.70 9.08 33.40
N LYS A 692 21.49 8.57 33.66
CA LYS A 692 21.23 7.71 34.82
C LYS A 692 21.95 6.37 34.74
N GLU A 693 21.96 5.73 33.57
CA GLU A 693 22.65 4.44 33.37
C GLU A 693 24.18 4.59 33.39
N LEU A 694 24.72 5.68 32.84
CA LEU A 694 26.15 5.99 32.94
C LEU A 694 26.59 6.19 34.40
N HIS A 695 25.82 6.94 35.20
CA HIS A 695 26.11 7.09 36.64
C HIS A 695 26.01 5.77 37.43
N ARG A 696 25.25 4.79 36.92
CA ARG A 696 25.17 3.44 37.52
C ARG A 696 26.35 2.54 37.12
N GLY A 697 27.23 3.01 36.24
CA GLY A 697 28.35 2.23 35.73
C GLY A 697 27.95 1.18 34.69
N GLU A 698 26.80 1.34 34.02
CA GLU A 698 26.41 0.45 32.93
C GLU A 698 27.35 0.60 31.73
N ASP A 699 27.62 -0.51 31.02
CA ASP A 699 28.49 -0.50 29.85
C ASP A 699 27.86 0.34 28.73
N PRO A 700 28.55 1.38 28.19
CA PRO A 700 28.04 2.19 27.08
C PRO A 700 27.59 1.39 25.87
N LEU A 701 28.22 0.24 25.61
CA LEU A 701 27.82 -0.63 24.52
C LEU A 701 26.45 -1.26 24.80
N ASN A 702 26.17 -1.66 26.04
CA ASN A 702 24.85 -2.17 26.41
C ASN A 702 23.79 -1.07 26.31
N ILE A 703 24.08 0.13 26.79
CA ILE A 703 23.18 1.30 26.65
C ILE A 703 22.88 1.53 25.15
N ALA A 704 23.91 1.54 24.30
CA ALA A 704 23.74 1.74 22.86
C ALA A 704 22.92 0.61 22.19
N ILE A 705 23.14 -0.65 22.58
CA ILE A 705 22.35 -1.79 22.09
C ILE A 705 20.88 -1.67 22.53
N HIS A 706 20.61 -1.19 23.74
CA HIS A 706 19.24 -1.00 24.21
C HIS A 706 18.49 0.10 23.46
N LEU A 707 19.20 1.15 23.05
CA LEU A 707 18.64 2.22 22.21
C LEU A 707 18.47 1.78 20.75
N GLU A 708 19.37 0.94 20.24
CA GLU A 708 19.34 0.45 18.87
C GLU A 708 19.75 -1.03 18.82
N PHE A 709 18.76 -1.93 18.79
CA PHE A 709 19.04 -3.37 18.70
C PHE A 709 18.69 -3.95 17.33
N PHE A 710 19.51 -4.90 16.91
CA PHE A 710 19.32 -5.66 15.68
C PHE A 710 18.31 -6.79 15.88
N GLU A 711 17.12 -6.63 15.29
CA GLU A 711 16.08 -7.69 15.30
C GLU A 711 16.06 -8.59 14.06
N ASN A 712 16.67 -8.14 12.96
CA ASN A 712 16.43 -8.70 11.62
C ASN A 712 17.24 -9.97 11.34
N VAL A 713 17.11 -10.94 12.25
CA VAL A 713 17.72 -12.27 12.15
C VAL A 713 16.65 -13.28 11.74
N TYR A 714 16.87 -13.94 10.61
CA TYR A 714 15.90 -14.85 10.01
C TYR A 714 16.40 -16.29 10.04
N ILE A 715 15.47 -17.23 10.14
CA ILE A 715 15.79 -18.66 9.99
C ILE A 715 15.90 -18.97 8.50
N THR A 716 16.88 -19.78 8.09
CA THR A 716 17.02 -20.20 6.68
C THR A 716 15.87 -21.12 6.25
N ASP A 717 15.56 -21.15 4.95
CA ASP A 717 14.46 -21.94 4.42
C ASP A 717 14.70 -23.46 4.54
N GLU A 718 15.96 -23.89 4.49
CA GLU A 718 16.35 -25.27 4.73
C GLU A 718 15.92 -25.75 6.11
N VAL A 719 16.16 -24.96 7.15
CA VAL A 719 15.74 -25.27 8.52
C VAL A 719 14.22 -25.27 8.62
N LYS A 720 13.54 -24.26 8.08
CA LYS A 720 12.07 -24.19 8.10
C LYS A 720 11.42 -25.39 7.42
N LYS A 721 11.95 -25.78 6.26
CA LYS A 721 11.44 -26.91 5.47
C LYS A 721 11.55 -28.22 6.24
N ILE A 722 12.70 -28.50 6.86
CA ILE A 722 12.86 -29.71 7.69
C ILE A 722 11.89 -29.70 8.87
N PHE A 723 11.75 -28.59 9.59
CA PHE A 723 10.81 -28.50 10.70
C PHE A 723 9.35 -28.71 10.27
N LEU A 724 8.96 -28.18 9.11
CA LEU A 724 7.63 -28.37 8.57
C LEU A 724 7.40 -29.81 8.09
N ASP A 725 8.31 -30.37 7.30
CA ASP A 725 8.13 -31.66 6.64
C ASP A 725 8.27 -32.82 7.63
N GLU A 726 9.28 -32.76 8.49
CA GLU A 726 9.64 -33.84 9.42
C GLU A 726 8.97 -33.69 10.77
N PHE A 727 8.92 -32.48 11.32
CA PHE A 727 8.40 -32.27 12.68
C PHE A 727 6.95 -31.79 12.68
N LYS A 728 6.38 -31.44 11.52
CA LYS A 728 5.06 -30.79 11.39
C LYS A 728 4.96 -29.51 12.23
N ILE A 729 6.09 -28.86 12.48
CA ILE A 729 6.19 -27.61 13.23
C ILE A 729 6.47 -26.49 12.24
N LYS A 730 5.50 -25.57 12.09
CA LYS A 730 5.72 -24.33 11.34
C LYS A 730 6.53 -23.35 12.18
N LEU A 731 7.79 -23.14 11.81
CA LEU A 731 8.65 -22.14 12.44
C LEU A 731 8.25 -20.71 12.03
N PRO A 732 8.42 -19.72 12.94
CA PRO A 732 8.36 -18.30 12.56
C PRO A 732 9.52 -17.92 11.63
N ASN A 733 9.38 -16.79 10.94
CA ASN A 733 10.42 -16.28 10.05
C ASN A 733 11.59 -15.64 10.81
N LYS A 734 11.28 -14.79 11.80
CA LYS A 734 12.27 -14.16 12.68
C LYS A 734 12.74 -15.18 13.72
N PHE A 735 14.04 -15.17 14.01
CA PHE A 735 14.67 -16.05 14.99
C PHE A 735 14.38 -15.63 16.43
N ILE A 736 14.39 -14.32 16.71
CA ILE A 736 14.16 -13.77 18.05
C ILE A 736 12.65 -13.68 18.29
N THR A 737 12.04 -14.78 18.70
CA THR A 737 10.61 -14.84 19.07
C THR A 737 10.38 -15.81 20.23
N GLY A 738 9.36 -15.55 21.05
CA GLY A 738 8.99 -16.44 22.16
C GLY A 738 8.71 -17.89 21.73
N ARG A 739 8.26 -18.10 20.48
CA ARG A 739 8.04 -19.45 19.92
C ARG A 739 9.35 -20.20 19.67
N ILE A 740 10.40 -19.50 19.20
CA ILE A 740 11.74 -20.11 19.07
C ILE A 740 12.34 -20.38 20.44
N MET A 741 12.17 -19.47 21.40
CA MET A 741 12.59 -19.68 22.79
C MET A 741 11.94 -20.93 23.39
N GLY A 742 10.62 -21.13 23.21
CA GLY A 742 9.91 -22.32 23.67
C GLY A 742 10.34 -23.62 22.97
N ILE A 743 10.62 -23.56 21.66
CA ILE A 743 11.21 -24.70 20.92
C ILE A 743 12.59 -25.00 21.47
N ALA A 744 13.41 -23.97 21.70
CA ALA A 744 14.76 -24.11 22.22
C ALA A 744 14.78 -24.76 23.63
N ALA A 745 13.84 -24.36 24.48
CA ALA A 745 13.61 -24.97 25.79
C ALA A 745 13.23 -26.46 25.69
N SER A 746 12.51 -26.82 24.62
CA SER A 746 11.95 -28.16 24.43
C SER A 746 12.80 -29.07 23.54
N ILE A 747 14.00 -28.65 23.12
CA ILE A 747 14.88 -29.39 22.19
C ILE A 747 15.15 -30.84 22.67
N ALA A 748 15.23 -31.06 23.98
CA ALA A 748 15.41 -32.39 24.56
C ALA A 748 14.34 -33.40 24.08
N LYS A 749 13.10 -32.95 23.85
CA LYS A 749 11.98 -33.77 23.36
C LYS A 749 12.19 -34.24 21.91
N PHE A 750 12.96 -33.48 21.12
CA PHE A 750 13.20 -33.75 19.70
C PHE A 750 14.53 -34.47 19.43
N LYS A 751 15.35 -34.68 20.47
CA LYS A 751 16.74 -35.15 20.39
C LYS A 751 16.92 -36.43 19.55
N ARG A 752 16.02 -37.41 19.67
CA ARG A 752 16.10 -38.68 18.92
C ARG A 752 15.85 -38.49 17.41
N ARG A 753 14.88 -37.66 17.04
CA ARG A 753 14.51 -37.42 15.63
C ARG A 753 15.48 -36.45 14.95
N LEU A 754 15.99 -35.47 15.69
CA LEU A 754 17.04 -34.55 15.24
C LEU A 754 18.37 -35.25 14.90
N ARG A 755 18.68 -36.40 15.52
CA ARG A 755 19.90 -37.18 15.19
C ARG A 755 19.98 -37.62 13.72
N ARG A 756 18.84 -37.73 13.02
CA ARG A 756 18.79 -38.02 11.58
C ARG A 756 19.31 -36.87 10.71
N PHE A 757 19.35 -35.66 11.26
CA PHE A 757 19.80 -34.43 10.61
C PHE A 757 20.99 -33.87 11.38
N THR A 758 22.16 -34.47 11.19
CA THR A 758 23.38 -34.17 11.96
C THR A 758 23.77 -32.70 11.93
N TRP A 759 23.69 -32.05 10.77
CA TRP A 759 23.99 -30.62 10.62
C TRP A 759 22.97 -29.73 11.36
N LEU A 760 21.68 -30.10 11.34
CA LEU A 760 20.62 -29.34 12.00
C LEU A 760 20.75 -29.45 13.51
N ALA A 761 21.00 -30.65 14.02
CA ALA A 761 21.28 -30.88 15.43
C ALA A 761 22.50 -30.06 15.90
N LYS A 762 23.56 -29.99 15.09
CA LYS A 762 24.73 -29.14 15.35
C LYS A 762 24.38 -27.66 15.39
N SER A 763 23.58 -27.18 14.44
CA SER A 763 23.15 -25.78 14.36
C SER A 763 22.33 -25.37 15.58
N ILE A 764 21.38 -26.22 15.98
CA ILE A 764 20.54 -26.02 17.15
C ILE A 764 21.38 -26.01 18.45
N ALA A 765 22.36 -26.90 18.57
CA ALA A 765 23.28 -26.90 19.72
C ALA A 765 24.13 -25.62 19.77
N LEU A 766 24.57 -25.12 18.61
CA LEU A 766 25.26 -23.84 18.52
C LEU A 766 24.36 -22.68 18.94
N TRP A 767 23.07 -22.69 18.58
CA TRP A 767 22.12 -21.68 19.04
C TRP A 767 21.99 -21.69 20.56
N GLN A 768 21.80 -22.86 21.17
CA GLN A 768 21.69 -23.00 22.62
C GLN A 768 22.92 -22.44 23.33
N LYS A 769 24.11 -22.79 22.85
CA LYS A 769 25.38 -22.36 23.44
C LYS A 769 25.67 -20.87 23.22
N ALA A 770 25.33 -20.33 22.05
CA ALA A 770 25.73 -18.96 21.67
C ALA A 770 24.70 -17.91 22.09
N PHE A 771 23.41 -18.24 22.12
CA PHE A 771 22.34 -17.25 22.23
C PHE A 771 21.35 -17.52 23.37
N PHE A 772 21.19 -18.76 23.82
CA PHE A 772 20.19 -19.09 24.86
C PHE A 772 20.79 -19.49 26.22
N SER A 773 22.11 -19.35 26.40
CA SER A 773 22.77 -19.58 27.68
C SER A 773 22.65 -18.34 28.56
N CYS A 774 21.64 -18.31 29.44
CA CYS A 774 21.50 -17.26 30.45
C CYS A 774 21.01 -17.86 31.77
N ASN A 775 21.41 -17.23 32.87
CA ASN A 775 21.02 -17.62 34.22
C ASN A 775 19.91 -16.69 34.78
N CYS A 776 19.22 -15.95 33.91
CA CYS A 776 18.14 -15.05 34.30
C CYS A 776 16.95 -15.88 34.86
N GLY A 777 16.27 -15.39 35.90
CA GLY A 777 15.09 -16.09 36.45
C GLY A 777 13.94 -16.27 35.45
N ASN A 778 13.92 -15.44 34.40
CA ASN A 778 12.93 -15.48 33.32
C ASN A 778 13.37 -16.32 32.11
N ALA A 779 14.47 -17.09 32.21
CA ALA A 779 14.95 -17.93 31.11
C ALA A 779 13.89 -18.98 30.74
N PRO A 780 13.61 -19.24 29.45
CA PRO A 780 14.26 -18.71 28.24
C PRO A 780 13.53 -17.50 27.62
N TYR A 781 12.59 -16.88 28.33
CA TYR A 781 11.74 -15.78 27.85
C TYR A 781 12.26 -14.39 28.25
N CYS A 782 13.51 -14.27 28.72
CA CYS A 782 14.15 -12.99 29.02
C CYS A 782 14.83 -12.39 27.78
N ASP A 783 15.25 -11.12 27.86
CA ASP A 783 15.90 -10.41 26.74
C ASP A 783 17.38 -10.78 26.52
N CYS A 784 17.94 -11.68 27.33
CA CYS A 784 19.33 -12.12 27.21
C CYS A 784 19.69 -12.67 25.82
N PRO A 785 18.83 -13.43 25.10
CA PRO A 785 19.14 -13.88 23.75
C PRO A 785 19.25 -12.74 22.74
N LEU A 786 18.44 -11.69 22.89
CA LEU A 786 18.52 -10.50 22.05
C LEU A 786 19.88 -9.81 22.23
N LEU A 787 20.27 -9.57 23.47
CA LEU A 787 21.57 -8.98 23.80
C LEU A 787 22.74 -9.85 23.29
N SER A 788 22.66 -11.16 23.48
CA SER A 788 23.72 -12.11 23.08
C SER A 788 23.95 -12.11 21.57
N ILE A 789 22.87 -12.07 20.78
CA ILE A 789 22.95 -11.99 19.31
C ILE A 789 23.59 -10.66 18.88
N ASN A 790 23.13 -9.55 19.45
CA ASN A 790 23.65 -8.22 19.12
C ASN A 790 25.14 -8.10 19.43
N LYS A 791 25.53 -8.50 20.65
CA LYS A 791 26.95 -8.58 21.04
C LYS A 791 27.74 -9.48 20.10
N LYS A 792 27.16 -10.59 19.63
CA LYS A 792 27.86 -11.46 18.68
C LYS A 792 28.08 -10.82 17.32
N LEU A 793 27.09 -10.08 16.79
CA LEU A 793 27.24 -9.34 15.54
C LEU A 793 28.31 -8.25 15.65
N ILE A 794 28.33 -7.54 16.78
CA ILE A 794 29.32 -6.50 17.08
C ILE A 794 30.72 -7.10 17.27
N ASP A 795 30.85 -8.22 17.99
CA ASP A 795 32.13 -8.94 18.17
C ASP A 795 32.69 -9.46 16.83
N LEU A 796 31.82 -9.97 15.94
CA LEU A 796 32.25 -10.37 14.60
C LEU A 796 32.79 -9.18 13.79
N ARG A 797 32.28 -7.97 14.03
CA ARG A 797 32.78 -6.74 13.41
C ARG A 797 34.09 -6.29 14.05
N MET A 798 34.12 -6.14 15.37
CA MET A 798 35.24 -5.58 16.13
C MET A 798 36.46 -6.53 16.19
N THR A 799 36.24 -7.80 16.55
CA THR A 799 37.31 -8.76 16.84
C THR A 799 37.69 -9.54 15.58
N ASN A 800 36.70 -10.07 14.86
CA ASN A 800 36.94 -10.86 13.65
C ASN A 800 37.11 -10.01 12.39
N ARG A 801 36.93 -8.69 12.50
CA ARG A 801 37.21 -7.72 11.44
C ARG A 801 36.41 -7.96 10.16
N LEU A 802 35.19 -8.48 10.31
CA LEU A 802 34.34 -8.88 9.17
C LEU A 802 33.56 -7.70 8.60
N THR A 803 33.42 -7.64 7.27
CA THR A 803 32.46 -6.75 6.60
C THR A 803 31.01 -7.19 6.88
N PRO A 804 30.00 -6.31 6.80
CA PRO A 804 28.60 -6.69 6.97
C PRO A 804 28.17 -7.87 6.09
N LYS A 805 28.69 -7.96 4.86
CA LYS A 805 28.46 -9.09 3.96
C LYS A 805 29.12 -10.38 4.46
N GLN A 806 30.34 -10.30 4.97
CA GLN A 806 31.05 -11.44 5.57
C GLN A 806 30.36 -11.90 6.86
N ILE A 807 29.84 -10.99 7.70
CA ILE A 807 29.04 -11.30 8.88
C ILE A 807 27.77 -12.04 8.48
N GLY A 808 27.03 -11.56 7.47
CA GLY A 808 25.85 -12.25 6.95
C GLY A 808 26.17 -13.69 6.51
N ARG A 809 27.25 -13.88 5.73
CA ARG A 809 27.73 -15.22 5.32
C ARG A 809 28.17 -16.08 6.50
N HIS A 810 28.79 -15.49 7.53
CA HIS A 810 29.19 -16.20 8.74
C HIS A 810 27.96 -16.71 9.51
N MET A 811 26.95 -15.85 9.69
CA MET A 811 25.70 -16.20 10.35
C MET A 811 24.97 -17.33 9.61
N GLU A 812 24.93 -17.26 8.28
CA GLU A 812 24.28 -18.27 7.45
C GLU A 812 25.02 -19.61 7.51
N ARG A 813 26.35 -19.62 7.31
CA ARG A 813 27.14 -20.87 7.29
C ARG A 813 27.28 -21.54 8.65
N LYS A 814 27.50 -20.75 9.71
CA LYS A 814 27.78 -21.29 11.05
C LYS A 814 26.53 -21.58 11.85
N TYR A 815 25.52 -20.71 11.72
CA TYR A 815 24.31 -20.78 12.53
C TYR A 815 23.06 -21.10 11.71
N ASN A 816 23.10 -21.18 10.38
CA ASN A 816 21.88 -21.32 9.56
C ASN A 816 20.86 -20.21 9.86
N LEU A 817 21.38 -19.00 10.12
CA LEU A 817 20.61 -17.79 10.34
C LEU A 817 20.97 -16.78 9.26
N LYS A 818 19.97 -16.26 8.56
CA LYS A 818 20.12 -15.25 7.54
C LYS A 818 20.05 -13.87 8.16
N VAL A 819 21.08 -13.06 7.89
CA VAL A 819 21.17 -11.66 8.28
C VAL A 819 21.56 -10.87 7.03
N TYR A 820 20.79 -9.82 6.71
CA TYR A 820 21.05 -9.03 5.50
C TYR A 820 22.14 -7.98 5.75
N SER A 821 23.05 -7.82 4.79
CA SER A 821 24.15 -6.87 4.88
C SER A 821 23.68 -5.42 4.95
N GLY A 822 22.62 -5.04 4.22
CA GLY A 822 22.06 -3.70 4.28
C GLY A 822 21.46 -3.35 5.65
N ASP A 823 20.84 -4.33 6.33
CA ASP A 823 20.35 -4.12 7.69
C ASP A 823 21.52 -3.99 8.68
N LEU A 824 22.58 -4.80 8.51
CA LEU A 824 23.78 -4.72 9.35
C LEU A 824 24.51 -3.39 9.19
N LEU A 825 24.66 -2.89 7.96
CA LEU A 825 25.22 -1.58 7.67
C LEU A 825 24.49 -0.50 8.45
N ARG A 826 23.17 -0.42 8.29
CA ARG A 826 22.33 0.55 9.00
C ARG A 826 22.42 0.40 10.52
N PHE A 827 22.45 -0.84 11.01
CA PHE A 827 22.57 -1.10 12.44
C PHE A 827 23.89 -0.61 13.00
N PHE A 828 25.02 -0.92 12.35
CA PHE A 828 26.32 -0.41 12.80
C PHE A 828 26.38 1.11 12.71
N ASP A 829 25.75 1.71 11.71
CA ASP A 829 25.75 3.16 11.49
C ASP A 829 24.97 3.87 12.60
N ASN A 830 23.74 3.40 12.84
CA ASN A 830 22.93 3.85 13.96
C ASN A 830 23.65 3.62 15.29
N LEU A 831 24.26 2.44 15.50
CA LEU A 831 24.99 2.12 16.73
C LEU A 831 26.16 3.09 16.96
N ILE A 832 26.92 3.42 15.91
CA ILE A 832 27.99 4.43 15.97
C ILE A 832 27.41 5.78 16.36
N HIS A 833 26.31 6.22 15.75
CA HIS A 833 25.67 7.50 16.09
C HIS A 833 25.16 7.54 17.53
N ARG A 834 24.56 6.44 18.03
CA ARG A 834 24.14 6.30 19.43
C ARG A 834 25.35 6.36 20.37
N LEU A 835 26.42 5.63 20.06
CA LEU A 835 27.69 5.67 20.82
C LEU A 835 28.30 7.08 20.83
N GLN A 836 28.37 7.76 19.69
CA GLN A 836 28.85 9.15 19.61
C GLN A 836 28.01 10.07 20.50
N GLY A 837 26.69 9.90 20.50
CA GLY A 837 25.80 10.66 21.37
C GLY A 837 26.02 10.38 22.85
N ILE A 838 26.15 9.11 23.23
CA ILE A 838 26.49 8.71 24.60
C ILE A 838 27.84 9.29 25.01
N GLY A 839 28.84 9.29 24.12
CA GLY A 839 30.15 9.91 24.35
C GLY A 839 30.07 11.42 24.60
N ARG A 840 29.24 12.15 23.82
CA ARG A 840 28.98 13.58 24.06
C ARG A 840 28.38 13.83 25.44
N ILE A 841 27.43 12.99 25.87
CA ILE A 841 26.83 13.08 27.20
C ILE A 841 27.87 12.75 28.29
N ALA A 842 28.61 11.64 28.15
CA ALA A 842 29.65 11.20 29.08
C ALA A 842 30.70 12.30 29.32
N LYS A 843 31.17 12.95 28.24
CA LYS A 843 32.11 14.07 28.31
C LYS A 843 31.58 15.23 29.15
N VAL A 844 30.28 15.55 29.05
CA VAL A 844 29.67 16.66 29.77
C VAL A 844 29.46 16.35 31.26
N ILE A 845 29.15 15.11 31.61
CA ILE A 845 28.94 14.70 33.00
C ILE A 845 30.23 14.36 33.75
N GLY A 846 31.40 14.52 33.11
CA GLY A 846 32.72 14.32 33.73
C GLY A 846 33.29 12.90 33.59
N GLU A 847 32.64 12.03 32.83
CA GLU A 847 33.03 10.62 32.62
C GLU A 847 34.00 10.50 31.43
N GLN A 848 35.18 11.13 31.53
CA GLN A 848 36.15 11.18 30.41
C GLN A 848 36.66 9.79 29.99
N GLU A 849 36.93 8.90 30.95
CA GLU A 849 37.36 7.52 30.65
C GLU A 849 36.32 6.75 29.83
N ILE A 850 35.03 6.99 30.09
CA ILE A 850 33.95 6.38 29.33
C ILE A 850 33.95 6.90 27.90
N ASN A 851 34.15 8.21 27.70
CA ASN A 851 34.22 8.81 26.37
C ASN A 851 35.42 8.28 25.56
N GLU A 852 36.56 8.04 26.20
CA GLU A 852 37.72 7.39 25.55
C GLU A 852 37.42 5.94 25.15
N LYS A 853 36.81 5.15 26.05
CA LYS A 853 36.35 3.78 25.75
C LYS A 853 35.38 3.77 24.55
N ILE A 854 34.42 4.69 24.52
CA ILE A 854 33.47 4.84 23.41
C ILE A 854 34.19 5.18 22.10
N SER A 855 35.19 6.06 22.14
CA SER A 855 35.97 6.43 20.95
C SER A 855 36.71 5.22 20.38
N ILE A 856 37.25 4.35 21.24
CA ILE A 856 37.87 3.08 20.85
C ILE A 856 36.82 2.12 20.25
N LEU A 857 35.66 1.97 20.89
CA LEU A 857 34.57 1.13 20.37
C LEU A 857 34.13 1.57 18.98
N ILE A 858 33.91 2.88 18.78
CA ILE A 858 33.55 3.45 17.48
C ILE A 858 34.63 3.14 16.46
N HIS A 859 35.90 3.36 16.78
CA HIS A 859 37.00 3.08 15.86
C HIS A 859 37.04 1.61 15.43
N MET A 860 36.86 0.67 16.37
CA MET A 860 36.83 -0.77 16.08
C MET A 860 35.61 -1.21 15.23
N ILE A 861 34.48 -0.51 15.34
CA ILE A 861 33.28 -0.78 14.53
C ILE A 861 33.43 -0.12 13.14
N GLU A 862 33.94 1.11 13.08
CA GLU A 862 34.18 1.86 11.85
C GLU A 862 35.20 1.15 10.97
N LYS A 863 36.44 0.97 11.46
CA LYS A 863 37.56 0.42 10.70
C LYS A 863 38.08 -0.86 11.36
N PRO A 864 37.68 -2.04 10.88
CA PRO A 864 38.27 -3.28 11.37
C PRO A 864 39.71 -3.52 10.86
N SER A 865 40.30 -2.65 10.05
CA SER A 865 41.70 -2.74 9.58
C SER A 865 42.69 -2.07 10.54
#